data_AF-A0AA97KQ29-F1
#
_entry.id   AF-A0AA97KQ29-F1
#
_cell.length_a   1.000
_cell.length_b   1.000
_cell.length_c   1.000
_cell.angle_alpha   90.00
_cell.angle_beta   90.00
_cell.angle_gamma   90.00
#
_symmetry.space_group_name_H-M   'P 1'
#
loop_
_entity.id
_entity.type
_entity.pdbx_description
1 polymer ?
#
loop_
_entity_poly.entity_id
_entity_poly.type
_entity_poly.pdbx_seq_one_letter_code
_entity_poly.pdbx_strand_id
1 'polypeptide(L)'
;MTATWEEILKLSQQFQSAQFTQVSQRLSERNCIEIVAKLIAEKQLDVVHTLDGKEYITPAQISREIRDELHVRGGRVNIVDLQQVINVDLLHIESRANDIVKSDRTIQLVLGQLIDERYLDQIAEETNDKLQETGQVKISELCKTYDLPGDFLKQAFSVRLGKIIHGQIDQDNRGVIFTEAFVTRHRARIRGLFSAITWPTAVINLITRHGFQEHLLYSVLEDLVNSGRLKGTVVGGRQDKAVFIPDIYSKTQSKWVDSFFKQNGYLEFDALSRLGIPDPVNYVKKRYKSSQLLFLKASCVGQEIVDQVEASVDEAISSGTWVDIVPLLPSSLSEEDASMLLQQVMRSFIKQPSSLVFGDTIVVSEKFINNCADLFNNLMHQKAEKEMKNNNPVHLITEEDLKQFSFTENVSSSKKDKKDERRKKATEGSGSVRGGGGCGNAREIKIKKTKKKGRKDADSDEESQASSTNRSRHLEILFMSQEEIEDVLRKHIRDCPEELILELANHLVRPLTKSYQEVLRSVFMSSASNSSGLSRKKTIKDLQEEVSNVYNNVRLFEKGAKHFTDETQTNIAKHMLKTVCTDLTNLIFNFLAADVMMAAEDYTDITSEARKKILSTLHEETRGPLTKLHISLNGKSLEEFVSALDAATEACGIMVKRGDKKKERQILFQHRQALTEQLKVTEDPALVLHLTSVLLFQFCTHCMLHAPGRCVPQIIIFLNTKIPEDQHSSLVRYQGLVVKQLISQNKKIGQGDDDSVDNNLEVEENVEAIRKELQELTASIKDLVLRPRKSSVTEE
;
A
#
# COMPACT_ATOMS: atom_id res chain seq x y z
N MET A 1 -6.80 -18.96 127.34
CA MET A 1 -8.11 -19.44 126.82
C MET A 1 -9.18 -19.63 127.89
N THR A 2 -8.89 -19.46 129.19
CA THR A 2 -9.89 -19.57 130.28
C THR A 2 -10.59 -18.24 130.62
N ALA A 3 -9.91 -17.10 130.42
CA ALA A 3 -10.47 -15.76 130.68
C ALA A 3 -11.67 -15.38 129.80
N THR A 4 -11.73 -15.90 128.57
CA THR A 4 -12.83 -15.64 127.63
C THR A 4 -14.12 -16.35 128.01
N TRP A 5 -14.04 -17.50 128.69
CA TRP A 5 -15.23 -18.24 129.13
C TRP A 5 -15.87 -17.61 130.36
N GLU A 6 -15.08 -17.11 131.30
CA GLU A 6 -15.56 -16.35 132.45
C GLU A 6 -16.21 -15.02 132.03
N GLU A 7 -15.65 -14.33 131.02
CA GLU A 7 -16.26 -13.14 130.44
C GLU A 7 -17.61 -13.45 129.77
N ILE A 8 -17.71 -14.54 129.01
CA ILE A 8 -18.97 -14.99 128.40
C ILE A 8 -20.01 -15.36 129.48
N LEU A 9 -19.61 -16.05 130.55
CA LEU A 9 -20.49 -16.37 131.68
C LEU A 9 -20.95 -15.11 132.41
N LYS A 10 -20.07 -14.14 132.63
CA LYS A 10 -20.39 -12.87 133.28
C LYS A 10 -21.32 -12.01 132.41
N LEU A 11 -21.10 -11.99 131.09
CA LEU A 11 -22.00 -11.38 130.11
C LEU A 11 -23.37 -12.09 130.10
N SER A 12 -23.40 -13.42 130.16
CA SER A 12 -24.63 -14.20 130.27
C SER A 12 -25.38 -13.89 131.56
N GLN A 13 -24.68 -13.78 132.69
CA GLN A 13 -25.28 -13.43 133.99
C GLN A 13 -25.79 -11.99 134.01
N GLN A 14 -25.06 -11.06 133.40
CA GLN A 14 -25.49 -9.67 133.22
C GLN A 14 -26.71 -9.58 132.30
N PHE A 15 -26.75 -10.35 131.21
CA PHE A 15 -27.88 -10.45 130.30
C PHE A 15 -29.12 -11.02 131.00
N GLN A 16 -28.94 -12.08 131.79
CA GLN A 16 -30.01 -12.69 132.57
C GLN A 16 -30.54 -11.72 133.64
N SER A 17 -29.65 -10.98 134.30
CA SER A 17 -30.02 -9.92 135.26
C SER A 17 -30.78 -8.77 134.58
N ALA A 18 -30.35 -8.36 133.39
CA ALA A 18 -31.03 -7.34 132.58
C ALA A 18 -32.41 -7.81 132.11
N GLN A 19 -32.58 -9.10 131.75
CA GLN A 19 -33.87 -9.67 131.37
C GLN A 19 -34.86 -9.76 132.54
N PHE A 20 -34.39 -10.02 133.76
CA PHE A 20 -35.22 -10.04 134.96
C PHE A 20 -35.54 -8.64 135.53
N THR A 21 -34.87 -7.60 135.04
CA THR A 21 -35.19 -6.21 135.40
C THR A 21 -36.49 -5.81 134.71
N GLN A 22 -37.61 -5.82 135.45
CA GLN A 22 -38.89 -5.31 134.95
C GLN A 22 -38.77 -3.80 134.67
N VAL A 23 -38.61 -3.43 133.41
CA VAL A 23 -38.65 -2.04 132.94
C VAL A 23 -40.08 -1.52 133.14
N SER A 24 -40.23 -0.55 134.05
CA SER A 24 -41.53 -0.12 134.60
C SER A 24 -42.38 0.76 133.68
N GLN A 25 -41.94 1.05 132.46
CA GLN A 25 -42.77 1.73 131.44
C GLN A 25 -42.40 1.22 130.04
N ARG A 26 -43.24 0.34 129.46
CA ARG A 26 -43.17 0.04 128.02
C ARG A 26 -43.93 1.14 127.29
N LEU A 27 -43.23 1.92 126.47
CA LEU A 27 -43.88 2.79 125.49
C LEU A 27 -44.63 1.90 124.50
N SER A 28 -45.88 2.23 124.21
CA SER A 28 -46.62 1.58 123.13
C SER A 28 -45.97 1.93 121.79
N GLU A 29 -46.08 1.06 120.79
CA GLU A 29 -45.56 1.31 119.43
C GLU A 29 -46.07 2.65 118.88
N ARG A 30 -47.34 2.98 119.16
CA ARG A 30 -47.95 4.27 118.80
C ARG A 30 -47.24 5.46 119.45
N ASN A 31 -46.91 5.37 120.74
CA ASN A 31 -46.18 6.43 121.42
C ASN A 31 -44.75 6.56 120.90
N CYS A 32 -44.08 5.45 120.56
CA CYS A 32 -42.76 5.48 119.92
C CYS A 32 -42.80 6.17 118.55
N ILE A 33 -43.79 5.87 117.72
CA ILE A 33 -43.98 6.51 116.40
C ILE A 33 -44.25 8.01 116.57
N GLU A 34 -45.10 8.41 117.52
CA GLU A 34 -45.40 9.83 117.78
C GLU A 34 -44.17 10.61 118.31
N ILE A 35 -43.33 9.99 119.14
CA ILE A 35 -42.08 10.57 119.62
C ILE A 35 -41.10 10.73 118.45
N VAL A 36 -40.91 9.70 117.63
CA VAL A 36 -40.02 9.74 116.46
C VAL A 36 -40.51 10.78 115.46
N ALA A 37 -41.81 10.85 115.20
CA ALA A 37 -42.41 11.86 114.31
C ALA A 37 -42.17 13.29 114.82
N LYS A 38 -42.27 13.54 116.13
CA LYS A 38 -41.92 14.85 116.73
C LYS A 38 -40.43 15.16 116.59
N LEU A 39 -39.55 14.19 116.82
CA LEU A 39 -38.10 14.37 116.68
C LEU A 39 -37.68 14.65 115.22
N ILE A 40 -38.36 14.05 114.25
CA ILE A 40 -38.18 14.37 112.81
C ILE A 40 -38.68 15.79 112.51
N ALA A 41 -39.85 16.18 113.03
CA ALA A 41 -40.42 17.52 112.83
C ALA A 41 -39.54 18.63 113.42
N GLU A 42 -38.91 18.37 114.56
CA GLU A 42 -37.95 19.28 115.21
C GLU A 42 -36.53 19.24 114.59
N LYS A 43 -36.32 18.45 113.53
CA LYS A 43 -35.03 18.22 112.85
C LYS A 43 -33.91 17.71 113.77
N GLN A 44 -34.27 17.09 114.89
CA GLN A 44 -33.30 16.49 115.81
C GLN A 44 -32.91 15.06 115.41
N LEU A 45 -33.69 14.42 114.54
CA LEU A 45 -33.48 13.06 114.06
C LEU A 45 -33.70 12.98 112.54
N ASP A 46 -32.68 12.54 111.79
CA ASP A 46 -32.77 12.23 110.36
C ASP A 46 -32.79 10.71 110.17
N VAL A 47 -33.97 10.16 109.87
CA VAL A 47 -34.20 8.73 109.68
C VAL A 47 -35.10 8.48 108.48
N VAL A 48 -34.81 7.39 107.76
CA VAL A 48 -35.57 6.93 106.61
C VAL A 48 -36.34 5.68 107.02
N HIS A 49 -37.57 5.52 106.53
CA HIS A 49 -38.34 4.30 106.76
C HIS A 49 -37.99 3.24 105.73
N THR A 50 -37.95 1.97 106.14
CA THR A 50 -37.92 0.83 105.21
C THR A 50 -39.19 0.79 104.36
N LEU A 51 -39.15 0.18 103.17
CA LEU A 51 -40.33 0.02 102.29
C LEU A 51 -41.48 -0.74 102.98
N ASP A 52 -41.16 -1.62 103.93
CA ASP A 52 -42.15 -2.33 104.76
C ASP A 52 -42.75 -1.48 105.89
N GLY A 53 -42.24 -0.27 106.12
CA GLY A 53 -42.71 0.66 107.16
C GLY A 53 -42.44 0.24 108.60
N LYS A 54 -41.65 -0.82 108.82
CA LYS A 54 -41.43 -1.43 110.14
C LYS A 54 -40.21 -0.86 110.87
N GLU A 55 -39.20 -0.40 110.15
CA GLU A 55 -37.93 0.03 110.73
C GLU A 55 -37.54 1.44 110.28
N TYR A 56 -36.90 2.18 111.19
CA TYR A 56 -36.30 3.48 110.92
C TYR A 56 -34.78 3.32 110.85
N ILE A 57 -34.20 3.61 109.69
CA ILE A 57 -32.77 3.46 109.42
C ILE A 57 -32.13 4.84 109.38
N THR A 58 -31.01 4.99 110.09
CA THR A 58 -30.22 6.22 110.02
C THR A 58 -29.40 6.25 108.73
N PRO A 59 -29.16 7.43 108.14
CA PRO A 59 -28.35 7.52 106.93
C PRO A 59 -26.91 7.02 107.06
N ALA A 60 -26.34 7.10 108.27
CA ALA A 60 -25.03 6.54 108.59
C ALA A 60 -25.04 5.01 108.53
N GLN A 61 -26.15 4.38 108.94
CA GLN A 61 -26.32 2.93 108.85
C GLN A 61 -26.49 2.48 107.38
N ILE A 62 -27.28 3.20 106.58
CA ILE A 62 -27.38 2.95 105.12
C ILE A 62 -25.99 3.02 104.47
N SER A 63 -25.19 4.02 104.85
CA SER A 63 -23.83 4.17 104.31
C SER A 63 -22.87 3.05 104.72
N ARG A 64 -23.09 2.43 105.89
CA ARG A 64 -22.33 1.26 106.36
C ARG A 64 -22.76 0.01 105.60
N GLU A 65 -24.07 -0.22 105.48
CA GLU A 65 -24.63 -1.36 104.76
C GLU A 65 -24.26 -1.35 103.27
N ILE A 66 -24.26 -0.18 102.61
CA ILE A 66 -23.77 -0.08 101.22
C ILE A 66 -22.29 -0.50 101.12
N ARG A 67 -21.44 -0.12 102.08
CA ARG A 67 -20.02 -0.50 102.07
C ARG A 67 -19.82 -1.97 102.39
N ASP A 68 -20.56 -2.50 103.36
CA ASP A 68 -20.49 -3.90 103.74
C ASP A 68 -20.96 -4.78 102.58
N GLU A 69 -22.06 -4.43 101.92
CA GLU A 69 -22.56 -5.17 100.75
C GLU A 69 -21.61 -5.04 99.55
N LEU A 70 -21.00 -3.87 99.34
CA LEU A 70 -19.94 -3.68 98.34
C LEU A 70 -18.73 -4.58 98.62
N HIS A 71 -18.35 -4.73 99.89
CA HIS A 71 -17.24 -5.60 100.28
C HIS A 71 -17.59 -7.09 100.12
N VAL A 72 -18.78 -7.51 100.57
CA VAL A 72 -19.26 -8.90 100.49
C VAL A 72 -19.38 -9.38 99.04
N ARG A 73 -19.82 -8.50 98.13
CA ARG A 73 -19.94 -8.82 96.70
C ARG A 73 -18.65 -8.63 95.91
N GLY A 74 -17.51 -8.45 96.57
CA GLY A 74 -16.20 -8.37 95.90
C GLY A 74 -15.97 -7.07 95.12
N GLY A 75 -16.62 -5.98 95.50
CA GLY A 75 -16.32 -4.64 94.98
C GLY A 75 -17.16 -4.17 93.79
N ARG A 76 -18.24 -4.88 93.40
CA ARG A 76 -19.20 -4.41 92.39
C ARG A 76 -20.64 -4.66 92.81
N VAL A 77 -21.48 -3.62 92.86
CA VAL A 77 -22.91 -3.75 93.18
C VAL A 77 -23.77 -2.76 92.38
N ASN A 78 -24.90 -3.21 91.87
CA ASN A 78 -25.92 -2.35 91.25
C ASN A 78 -26.77 -1.67 92.33
N ILE A 79 -27.06 -0.37 92.17
CA ILE A 79 -27.91 0.39 93.11
C ILE A 79 -29.31 -0.24 93.25
N VAL A 80 -29.87 -0.80 92.18
CA VAL A 80 -31.19 -1.47 92.25
C VAL A 80 -31.14 -2.72 93.12
N ASP A 81 -30.03 -3.45 93.11
CA ASP A 81 -29.85 -4.62 93.98
C ASP A 81 -29.67 -4.18 95.44
N LEU A 82 -28.99 -3.05 95.68
CA LEU A 82 -28.87 -2.46 97.01
C LEU A 82 -30.24 -2.08 97.58
N GLN A 83 -31.17 -1.58 96.76
CA GLN A 83 -32.54 -1.31 97.19
C GLN A 83 -33.24 -2.57 97.71
N GLN A 84 -33.07 -3.72 97.05
CA GLN A 84 -33.71 -4.97 97.49
C GLN A 84 -33.09 -5.53 98.78
N VAL A 85 -31.78 -5.41 98.94
CA VAL A 85 -31.06 -5.95 100.11
C VAL A 85 -31.25 -5.06 101.34
N ILE A 86 -31.16 -3.74 101.17
CA ILE A 86 -31.26 -2.75 102.27
C ILE A 86 -32.73 -2.41 102.58
N ASN A 87 -33.65 -2.72 101.66
CA ASN A 87 -35.10 -2.48 101.80
C ASN A 87 -35.47 -1.00 102.04
N VAL A 88 -34.73 -0.09 101.42
CA VAL A 88 -34.91 1.37 101.50
C VAL A 88 -35.18 1.94 100.11
N ASP A 89 -35.95 3.02 100.01
CA ASP A 89 -36.26 3.66 98.73
C ASP A 89 -35.02 4.09 97.94
N LEU A 90 -35.11 3.97 96.62
CA LEU A 90 -34.00 4.16 95.66
C LEU A 90 -33.37 5.55 95.79
N LEU A 91 -34.19 6.59 96.00
CA LEU A 91 -33.73 7.97 96.11
C LEU A 91 -32.73 8.19 97.25
N HIS A 92 -32.98 7.54 98.40
CA HIS A 92 -32.11 7.64 99.55
C HIS A 92 -30.81 6.86 99.33
N ILE A 93 -30.88 5.70 98.67
CA ILE A 93 -29.69 4.90 98.34
C ILE A 93 -28.84 5.62 97.28
N GLU A 94 -29.42 6.18 96.22
CA GLU A 94 -28.72 6.95 95.20
C GLU A 94 -28.03 8.20 95.77
N SER A 95 -28.72 8.95 96.63
CA SER A 95 -28.12 10.11 97.31
C SER A 95 -26.91 9.69 98.15
N ARG A 96 -27.02 8.60 98.91
CA ARG A 96 -25.94 8.12 99.78
C ARG A 96 -24.80 7.47 99.00
N ALA A 97 -25.10 6.74 97.92
CA ALA A 97 -24.10 6.24 96.99
C ALA A 97 -23.26 7.38 96.41
N ASN A 98 -23.88 8.49 96.01
CA ASN A 98 -23.19 9.68 95.54
C ASN A 98 -22.35 10.36 96.64
N ASP A 99 -22.84 10.40 97.88
CA ASP A 99 -22.06 10.91 99.02
C ASP A 99 -20.83 10.04 99.32
N ILE A 100 -20.96 8.72 99.19
CA ILE A 100 -19.86 7.76 99.35
C ILE A 100 -18.79 7.98 98.28
N VAL A 101 -19.16 8.13 97.01
CA VAL A 101 -18.22 8.40 95.90
C VAL A 101 -17.49 9.74 96.07
N LYS A 102 -18.14 10.75 96.68
CA LYS A 102 -17.47 12.02 97.01
C LYS A 102 -16.51 11.88 98.18
N SER A 103 -16.85 11.03 99.15
CA SER A 103 -16.08 10.84 100.38
C SER A 103 -14.88 9.91 100.16
N ASP A 104 -15.04 8.89 99.33
CA ASP A 104 -14.04 7.86 99.07
C ASP A 104 -13.70 7.80 97.58
N ARG A 105 -12.43 8.07 97.25
CA ARG A 105 -11.96 8.12 95.85
C ARG A 105 -11.75 6.73 95.25
N THR A 106 -11.73 5.68 96.07
CA THR A 106 -11.57 4.29 95.59
C THR A 106 -12.86 3.77 94.97
N ILE A 107 -14.02 4.34 95.32
CA ILE A 107 -15.33 3.90 94.84
C ILE A 107 -15.79 4.83 93.72
N GLN A 108 -16.20 4.24 92.60
CA GLN A 108 -16.69 4.95 91.42
C GLN A 108 -18.10 4.48 91.04
N LEU A 109 -18.95 5.42 90.64
CA LEU A 109 -20.30 5.12 90.16
C LEU A 109 -20.34 5.16 88.64
N VAL A 110 -20.66 4.02 88.02
CA VAL A 110 -20.72 3.86 86.55
C VAL A 110 -22.02 3.17 86.17
N LEU A 111 -22.85 3.83 85.35
CA LEU A 111 -24.15 3.29 84.87
C LEU A 111 -25.05 2.73 85.99
N GLY A 112 -25.07 3.37 87.16
CA GLY A 112 -25.85 2.91 88.32
C GLY A 112 -25.21 1.75 89.11
N GLN A 113 -23.94 1.43 88.85
CA GLN A 113 -23.16 0.43 89.56
C GLN A 113 -22.04 1.09 90.37
N LEU A 114 -21.93 0.73 91.65
CA LEU A 114 -20.80 1.07 92.49
C LEU A 114 -19.67 0.07 92.27
N ILE A 115 -18.48 0.57 91.97
CA ILE A 115 -17.29 -0.21 91.67
C ILE A 115 -16.15 0.27 92.57
N ASP A 116 -15.57 -0.65 93.33
CA ASP A 116 -14.39 -0.40 94.16
C ASP A 116 -13.09 -0.61 93.36
N GLU A 117 -12.02 0.05 93.79
CA GLU A 117 -10.71 -0.02 93.13
C GLU A 117 -10.15 -1.44 93.14
N ARG A 118 -10.43 -2.22 94.20
CA ARG A 118 -10.01 -3.62 94.33
C ARG A 118 -10.57 -4.50 93.22
N TYR A 119 -11.82 -4.24 92.81
CA TYR A 119 -12.44 -4.96 91.69
C TYR A 119 -11.76 -4.61 90.37
N LEU A 120 -11.35 -3.35 90.18
CA LEU A 120 -10.58 -2.94 89.00
C LEU A 120 -9.17 -3.55 88.98
N ASP A 121 -8.53 -3.70 90.13
CA ASP A 121 -7.24 -4.39 90.25
C ASP A 121 -7.37 -5.88 89.91
N GLN A 122 -8.41 -6.56 90.41
CA GLN A 122 -8.68 -7.96 90.06
C GLN A 122 -8.96 -8.12 88.55
N ILE A 123 -9.79 -7.26 87.96
CA ILE A 123 -10.01 -7.28 86.50
C ILE A 123 -8.70 -7.04 85.76
N ALA A 124 -7.85 -6.15 86.25
CA ALA A 124 -6.56 -5.87 85.62
C ALA A 124 -5.61 -7.08 85.69
N GLU A 125 -5.59 -7.83 86.80
CA GLU A 125 -4.86 -9.10 86.92
C GLU A 125 -5.40 -10.15 85.96
N GLU A 126 -6.71 -10.39 85.94
CA GLU A 126 -7.35 -11.34 85.01
C GLU A 126 -7.11 -10.95 83.54
N THR A 127 -7.11 -9.64 83.26
CA THR A 127 -6.81 -9.12 81.92
C THR A 127 -5.34 -9.30 81.58
N ASN A 128 -4.43 -9.15 82.55
CA ASN A 128 -3.01 -9.40 82.35
C ASN A 128 -2.74 -10.89 82.08
N ASP A 129 -3.38 -11.80 82.82
CA ASP A 129 -3.24 -13.24 82.58
C ASP A 129 -3.71 -13.61 81.18
N LYS A 130 -4.91 -13.15 80.79
CA LYS A 130 -5.43 -13.31 79.42
C LYS A 130 -4.49 -12.70 78.38
N LEU A 131 -3.88 -11.55 78.68
CA LEU A 131 -2.91 -10.87 77.81
C LEU A 131 -1.61 -11.66 77.67
N GLN A 132 -1.10 -12.29 78.72
CA GLN A 132 0.10 -13.12 78.63
C GLN A 132 -0.18 -14.43 77.90
N GLU A 133 -1.35 -15.03 78.09
CA GLU A 133 -1.76 -16.25 77.39
C GLU A 133 -1.94 -16.04 75.88
N THR A 134 -2.64 -14.96 75.49
CA THR A 134 -3.03 -14.71 74.09
C THR A 134 -2.06 -13.79 73.35
N GLY A 135 -1.27 -13.00 74.08
CA GLY A 135 -0.35 -11.99 73.56
C GLY A 135 -1.00 -10.66 73.18
N GLN A 136 -2.33 -10.63 72.97
CA GLN A 136 -3.09 -9.44 72.63
C GLN A 136 -4.51 -9.51 73.17
N VAL A 137 -5.05 -8.38 73.65
CA VAL A 137 -6.42 -8.30 74.16
C VAL A 137 -7.09 -7.03 73.65
N LYS A 138 -8.32 -7.16 73.15
CA LYS A 138 -9.14 -6.04 72.70
C LYS A 138 -10.00 -5.51 73.84
N ILE A 139 -10.00 -4.20 74.04
CA ILE A 139 -10.84 -3.54 75.05
C ILE A 139 -12.33 -3.78 74.77
N SER A 140 -12.73 -3.88 73.50
CA SER A 140 -14.12 -4.19 73.13
C SER A 140 -14.59 -5.58 73.56
N GLU A 141 -13.69 -6.57 73.63
CA GLU A 141 -14.01 -7.90 74.19
C GLU A 141 -14.12 -7.85 75.71
N LEU A 142 -13.28 -7.05 76.35
CA LEU A 142 -13.35 -6.81 77.81
C LEU A 142 -14.62 -6.05 78.18
N CYS A 143 -15.08 -5.08 77.38
CA CYS A 143 -16.35 -4.41 77.58
C CYS A 143 -17.54 -5.39 77.61
N LYS A 144 -17.54 -6.37 76.71
CA LYS A 144 -18.60 -7.40 76.66
C LYS A 144 -18.51 -8.36 77.83
N THR A 145 -17.30 -8.70 78.25
CA THR A 145 -17.06 -9.69 79.30
C THR A 145 -17.41 -9.12 80.69
N TYR A 146 -17.02 -7.88 80.95
CA TYR A 146 -17.21 -7.24 82.26
C TYR A 146 -18.43 -6.32 82.31
N ASP A 147 -19.12 -6.09 81.19
CA ASP A 147 -20.27 -5.16 81.08
C ASP A 147 -19.95 -3.76 81.64
N LEU A 148 -18.84 -3.20 81.15
CA LEU A 148 -18.35 -1.87 81.54
C LEU A 148 -18.04 -1.01 80.31
N PRO A 149 -18.25 0.32 80.36
CA PRO A 149 -17.95 1.22 79.25
C PRO A 149 -16.47 1.16 78.84
N GLY A 150 -16.21 1.17 77.53
CA GLY A 150 -14.84 1.03 77.01
C GLY A 150 -13.92 2.19 77.38
N ASP A 151 -14.43 3.41 77.46
CA ASP A 151 -13.62 4.56 77.85
C ASP A 151 -13.27 4.52 79.35
N PHE A 152 -14.18 3.98 80.16
CA PHE A 152 -13.93 3.72 81.57
C PHE A 152 -12.82 2.67 81.75
N LEU A 153 -12.91 1.54 81.05
CA LEU A 153 -11.87 0.50 81.07
C LEU A 153 -10.51 1.02 80.55
N LYS A 154 -10.49 1.83 79.48
CA LYS A 154 -9.25 2.47 79.00
C LYS A 154 -8.61 3.31 80.10
N GLN A 155 -9.39 4.13 80.79
CA GLN A 155 -8.88 4.96 81.88
C GLN A 155 -8.38 4.11 83.04
N ALA A 156 -9.18 3.13 83.49
CA ALA A 156 -8.83 2.24 84.58
C ALA A 156 -7.55 1.43 84.31
N PHE A 157 -7.40 0.90 83.09
CA PHE A 157 -6.21 0.16 82.68
C PHE A 157 -5.01 1.07 82.45
N SER A 158 -5.16 2.26 81.88
CA SER A 158 -4.02 3.15 81.63
C SER A 158 -3.24 3.53 82.90
N VAL A 159 -3.91 3.66 84.05
CA VAL A 159 -3.27 3.89 85.36
C VAL A 159 -2.50 2.65 85.85
N ARG A 160 -2.91 1.46 85.42
CA ARG A 160 -2.40 0.15 85.85
C ARG A 160 -1.42 -0.48 84.87
N LEU A 161 -1.24 0.10 83.68
CA LEU A 161 -0.24 -0.31 82.70
C LEU A 161 1.17 -0.16 83.29
N GLY A 162 2.00 -1.18 83.08
CA GLY A 162 3.37 -1.24 83.59
C GLY A 162 3.48 -1.60 85.07
N LYS A 163 2.39 -1.55 85.84
CA LYS A 163 2.35 -2.00 87.24
C LYS A 163 1.78 -3.42 87.36
N ILE A 164 0.51 -3.57 86.98
CA ILE A 164 -0.23 -4.84 87.05
C ILE A 164 -0.32 -5.44 85.64
N ILE A 165 -0.68 -4.61 84.65
CA ILE A 165 -0.79 -5.05 83.26
C ILE A 165 0.55 -4.83 82.57
N HIS A 166 1.26 -5.92 82.26
CA HIS A 166 2.52 -5.90 81.52
C HIS A 166 2.27 -5.92 80.01
N GLY A 167 1.73 -4.82 79.49
CA GLY A 167 1.43 -4.61 78.08
C GLY A 167 1.57 -3.16 77.65
N GLN A 168 1.58 -2.94 76.34
CA GLN A 168 1.59 -1.62 75.72
C GLN A 168 0.26 -1.41 74.96
N ILE A 169 -0.26 -0.20 75.02
CA ILE A 169 -1.41 0.23 74.21
C ILE A 169 -0.86 0.81 72.91
N ASP A 170 -1.46 0.42 71.77
CA ASP A 170 -1.14 1.01 70.48
C ASP A 170 -1.50 2.51 70.46
N GLN A 171 -0.59 3.35 69.97
CA GLN A 171 -0.84 4.79 69.84
C GLN A 171 -1.90 5.08 68.77
N ASP A 172 -1.92 4.26 67.71
CA ASP A 172 -2.85 4.39 66.58
C ASP A 172 -4.18 3.67 66.85
N ASN A 173 -4.17 2.61 67.66
CA ASN A 173 -5.36 1.86 68.05
C ASN A 173 -5.44 1.66 69.58
N ARG A 174 -5.94 2.70 70.28
CA ARG A 174 -6.15 2.71 71.73
C ARG A 174 -7.12 1.64 72.26
N GLY A 175 -7.69 0.80 71.39
CA GLY A 175 -8.57 -0.30 71.73
C GLY A 175 -7.87 -1.65 71.90
N VAL A 176 -6.55 -1.76 71.70
CA VAL A 176 -5.81 -3.02 71.79
C VAL A 176 -4.61 -2.89 72.72
N ILE A 177 -4.45 -3.87 73.60
CA ILE A 177 -3.28 -4.04 74.46
C ILE A 177 -2.49 -5.23 73.94
N PHE A 178 -1.19 -5.07 73.73
CA PHE A 178 -0.29 -6.12 73.28
C PHE A 178 0.92 -6.28 74.20
N THR A 179 1.50 -7.47 74.24
CA THR A 179 2.77 -7.69 74.93
C THR A 179 3.95 -7.41 74.00
N GLU A 180 5.09 -7.01 74.56
CA GLU A 180 6.34 -6.85 73.79
C GLU A 180 6.79 -8.19 73.18
N ALA A 181 6.57 -9.30 73.89
CA ALA A 181 6.82 -10.65 73.40
C ALA A 181 5.97 -10.97 72.15
N PHE A 182 4.71 -10.53 72.12
CA PHE A 182 3.84 -10.70 70.96
C PHE A 182 4.34 -9.91 69.74
N VAL A 183 4.70 -8.64 69.93
CA VAL A 183 5.22 -7.78 68.83
C VAL A 183 6.54 -8.31 68.30
N THR A 184 7.48 -8.70 69.17
CA THR A 184 8.77 -9.28 68.76
C THR A 184 8.59 -10.61 68.02
N ARG A 185 7.69 -11.48 68.47
CA ARG A 185 7.33 -12.72 67.77
C ARG A 185 6.69 -12.43 66.42
N HIS A 186 5.75 -11.49 66.33
CA HIS A 186 5.14 -11.06 65.08
C HIS A 186 6.19 -10.50 64.11
N ARG A 187 7.08 -9.61 64.57
CA ARG A 187 8.20 -9.08 63.79
C ARG A 187 9.14 -10.17 63.30
N ALA A 188 9.44 -11.17 64.13
CA ALA A 188 10.26 -12.31 63.73
C ALA A 188 9.58 -13.18 62.66
N ARG A 189 8.26 -13.43 62.79
CA ARG A 189 7.46 -14.15 61.78
C ARG A 189 7.44 -13.41 60.44
N ILE A 190 7.18 -12.10 60.47
CA ILE A 190 7.18 -11.23 59.28
C ILE A 190 8.56 -11.26 58.64
N ARG A 191 9.62 -11.03 59.43
CA ARG A 191 11.00 -11.10 58.94
C ARG A 191 11.30 -12.44 58.27
N GLY A 192 10.96 -13.56 58.92
CA GLY A 192 11.19 -14.90 58.37
C GLY A 192 10.46 -15.12 57.06
N LEU A 193 9.18 -14.76 57.00
CA LEU A 193 8.34 -14.91 55.82
C LEU A 193 8.88 -14.09 54.64
N PHE A 194 9.05 -12.78 54.82
CA PHE A 194 9.47 -11.89 53.74
C PHE A 194 10.94 -12.10 53.32
N SER A 195 11.78 -12.67 54.18
CA SER A 195 13.13 -13.09 53.79
C SER A 195 13.13 -14.30 52.85
N ALA A 196 12.11 -15.14 52.90
CA ALA A 196 11.98 -16.33 52.06
C ALA A 196 11.32 -16.04 50.71
N ILE A 197 10.69 -14.88 50.55
CA ILE A 197 10.02 -14.51 49.31
C ILE A 197 11.07 -14.13 48.26
N THR A 198 11.08 -14.87 47.16
CA THR A 198 11.98 -14.61 46.02
C THR A 198 11.23 -14.08 44.79
N TRP A 199 9.90 -14.01 44.84
CA TRP A 199 9.03 -13.57 43.75
C TRP A 199 8.08 -12.46 44.19
N PRO A 200 7.66 -11.53 43.31
CA PRO A 200 6.67 -10.51 43.64
C PRO A 200 5.40 -11.15 44.23
N THR A 201 5.09 -10.82 45.48
CA THR A 201 3.99 -11.45 46.20
C THR A 201 3.09 -10.38 46.80
N ALA A 202 1.78 -10.49 46.57
CA ALA A 202 0.79 -9.60 47.15
C ALA A 202 0.73 -9.79 48.68
N VAL A 203 0.83 -8.69 49.42
CA VAL A 203 0.88 -8.68 50.88
C VAL A 203 -0.44 -9.17 51.47
N ILE A 204 -1.58 -8.86 50.83
CA ILE A 204 -2.91 -9.32 51.26
C ILE A 204 -3.03 -10.84 51.32
N ASN A 205 -2.45 -11.56 50.36
CA ASN A 205 -2.49 -13.02 50.34
C ASN A 205 -1.74 -13.61 51.54
N LEU A 206 -0.68 -12.92 51.99
CA LEU A 206 0.09 -13.32 53.15
C LEU A 206 -0.63 -12.99 54.46
N ILE A 207 -1.34 -11.84 54.50
CA ILE A 207 -2.20 -11.45 55.63
C ILE A 207 -3.26 -12.53 55.87
N THR A 208 -4.03 -12.86 54.83
CA THR A 208 -5.13 -13.84 54.94
C THR A 208 -4.62 -15.24 55.26
N ARG A 209 -3.51 -15.68 54.65
CA ARG A 209 -2.96 -17.03 54.84
C ARG A 209 -2.34 -17.25 56.22
N HIS A 210 -1.70 -16.22 56.80
CA HIS A 210 -0.96 -16.34 58.06
C HIS A 210 -1.62 -15.65 59.25
N GLY A 211 -2.80 -15.04 59.03
CA GLY A 211 -3.60 -14.36 60.06
C GLY A 211 -2.87 -13.16 60.65
N PHE A 212 -2.12 -12.41 59.85
CA PHE A 212 -1.46 -11.19 60.35
C PHE A 212 -2.47 -10.06 60.52
N GLN A 213 -2.21 -9.18 61.48
CA GLN A 213 -2.93 -7.91 61.57
C GLN A 213 -2.36 -6.93 60.56
N GLU A 214 -3.22 -6.42 59.68
CA GLU A 214 -2.85 -5.58 58.55
C GLU A 214 -2.06 -4.32 58.96
N HIS A 215 -2.56 -3.60 59.97
CA HIS A 215 -1.92 -2.37 60.46
C HIS A 215 -0.49 -2.62 60.97
N LEU A 216 -0.34 -3.61 61.84
CA LEU A 216 0.96 -3.96 62.42
C LEU A 216 1.92 -4.51 61.36
N LEU A 217 1.41 -5.27 60.39
CA LEU A 217 2.22 -5.83 59.31
C LEU A 217 2.86 -4.73 58.47
N TYR A 218 2.09 -3.74 58.01
CA TYR A 218 2.64 -2.68 57.15
C TYR A 218 3.67 -1.83 57.87
N SER A 219 3.41 -1.42 59.12
CA SER A 219 4.38 -0.67 59.92
C SER A 219 5.68 -1.46 60.12
N VAL A 220 5.57 -2.73 60.54
CA VAL A 220 6.76 -3.57 60.77
C VAL A 220 7.50 -3.88 59.47
N LEU A 221 6.79 -4.08 58.36
CA LEU A 221 7.38 -4.35 57.06
C LEU A 221 8.13 -3.12 56.52
N GLU A 222 7.52 -1.94 56.59
CA GLU A 222 8.17 -0.67 56.23
C GLU A 222 9.43 -0.43 57.08
N ASP A 223 9.35 -0.64 58.39
CA ASP A 223 10.51 -0.51 59.29
C ASP A 223 11.63 -1.49 58.92
N LEU A 224 11.28 -2.73 58.57
CA LEU A 224 12.26 -3.76 58.18
C LEU A 224 12.90 -3.48 56.80
N VAL A 225 12.17 -2.84 55.89
CA VAL A 225 12.69 -2.39 54.58
C VAL A 225 13.55 -1.14 54.73
N ASN A 226 13.07 -0.14 55.48
CA ASN A 226 13.79 1.11 55.73
C ASN A 226 15.08 0.89 56.53
N SER A 227 15.07 -0.06 57.48
CA SER A 227 16.28 -0.48 58.20
C SER A 227 17.24 -1.33 57.36
N GLY A 228 16.86 -1.69 56.12
CA GLY A 228 17.67 -2.52 55.22
C GLY A 228 17.79 -3.98 55.64
N ARG A 229 17.03 -4.44 56.65
CA ARG A 229 17.07 -5.84 57.10
C ARG A 229 16.42 -6.78 56.09
N LEU A 230 15.33 -6.32 55.45
CA LEU A 230 14.69 -6.96 54.32
C LEU A 230 15.11 -6.25 53.03
N LYS A 231 15.60 -7.03 52.07
CA LYS A 231 16.07 -6.54 50.77
C LYS A 231 14.95 -6.67 49.74
N GLY A 232 14.15 -5.62 49.62
CA GLY A 232 13.05 -5.54 48.67
C GLY A 232 12.31 -4.22 48.82
N THR A 233 11.40 -3.95 47.90
CA THR A 233 10.56 -2.74 47.90
C THR A 233 9.09 -3.13 47.98
N VAL A 234 8.31 -2.36 48.74
CA VAL A 234 6.85 -2.49 48.78
C VAL A 234 6.26 -1.48 47.81
N VAL A 235 5.56 -1.96 46.79
CA VAL A 235 4.90 -1.16 45.77
C VAL A 235 3.39 -1.25 45.98
N GLY A 236 2.67 -0.12 45.92
CA GLY A 236 1.21 -0.08 46.12
C GLY A 236 0.74 0.48 47.47
N GLY A 237 1.66 0.99 48.31
CA GLY A 237 1.34 1.65 49.58
C GLY A 237 0.79 0.70 50.65
N ARG A 238 0.12 1.25 51.69
CA ARG A 238 -0.55 0.49 52.77
C ARG A 238 -1.99 0.08 52.38
N GLN A 239 -2.20 -0.35 51.14
CA GLN A 239 -3.52 -0.69 50.61
C GLN A 239 -3.54 -2.14 50.11
N ASP A 240 -4.74 -2.64 49.78
CA ASP A 240 -5.00 -4.00 49.30
C ASP A 240 -4.18 -4.40 48.04
N LYS A 241 -3.64 -3.41 47.32
CA LYS A 241 -2.77 -3.59 46.15
C LYS A 241 -1.28 -3.65 46.49
N ALA A 242 -0.90 -3.75 47.76
CA ALA A 242 0.49 -3.81 48.17
C ALA A 242 1.15 -5.10 47.68
N VAL A 243 2.24 -4.98 46.93
CA VAL A 243 3.08 -6.08 46.45
C VAL A 243 4.49 -5.88 46.96
N PHE A 244 5.04 -6.91 47.61
CA PHE A 244 6.44 -6.93 47.99
C PHE A 244 7.27 -7.50 46.84
N ILE A 245 8.22 -6.70 46.35
CA ILE A 245 9.15 -7.06 45.28
C ILE A 245 10.54 -7.26 45.90
N PRO A 246 11.03 -8.52 45.99
CA PRO A 246 12.37 -8.80 46.52
C PRO A 246 13.49 -8.26 45.61
N ASP A 247 14.57 -7.74 46.19
CA ASP A 247 15.73 -7.24 45.42
C ASP A 247 16.36 -8.33 44.56
N ILE A 248 16.33 -9.59 45.02
CA ILE A 248 16.91 -10.72 44.28
C ILE A 248 16.18 -10.94 42.96
N TYR A 249 14.87 -10.72 42.92
CA TYR A 249 14.06 -10.80 41.71
C TYR A 249 14.46 -9.70 40.73
N SER A 250 14.48 -8.44 41.18
CA SER A 250 14.90 -7.31 40.34
C SER A 250 16.34 -7.43 39.83
N LYS A 251 17.25 -7.97 40.64
CA LYS A 251 18.63 -8.28 40.22
C LYS A 251 18.70 -9.41 39.20
N THR A 252 17.85 -10.42 39.32
CA THR A 252 17.81 -11.55 38.38
C THR A 252 17.25 -11.10 37.04
N GLN A 253 16.14 -10.35 37.03
CA GLN A 253 15.60 -9.70 35.83
C GLN A 253 16.69 -8.84 35.16
N SER A 254 17.33 -7.96 35.94
CA SER A 254 18.42 -7.09 35.50
C SER A 254 19.57 -7.86 34.84
N LYS A 255 20.06 -8.92 35.50
CA LYS A 255 21.15 -9.76 34.97
C LYS A 255 20.76 -10.51 33.72
N TRP A 256 19.53 -11.01 33.65
CA TRP A 256 19.01 -11.69 32.46
C TRP A 256 18.99 -10.73 31.28
N VAL A 257 18.46 -9.51 31.47
CA VAL A 257 18.40 -8.48 30.43
C VAL A 257 19.79 -8.10 29.95
N ASP A 258 20.74 -7.88 30.88
CA ASP A 258 22.12 -7.54 30.52
C ASP A 258 22.83 -8.69 29.78
N SER A 259 22.59 -9.95 30.19
CA SER A 259 23.22 -11.12 29.57
C SER A 259 22.65 -11.39 28.18
N PHE A 260 21.31 -11.28 28.04
CA PHE A 260 20.62 -11.46 26.77
C PHE A 260 21.07 -10.40 25.75
N PHE A 261 21.08 -9.13 26.16
CA PHE A 261 21.50 -8.05 25.27
C PHE A 261 22.96 -8.17 24.84
N LYS A 262 23.87 -8.55 25.75
CA LYS A 262 25.28 -8.77 25.41
C LYS A 262 25.52 -9.96 24.48
N GLN A 263 24.68 -10.99 24.55
CA GLN A 263 24.84 -12.18 23.73
C GLN A 263 24.22 -12.02 22.34
N ASN A 264 23.07 -11.36 22.26
CA ASN A 264 22.24 -11.33 21.05
C ASN A 264 22.23 -9.97 20.35
N GLY A 265 22.59 -8.89 21.03
CA GLY A 265 22.59 -7.53 20.45
C GLY A 265 21.21 -6.89 20.29
N TYR A 266 20.12 -7.53 20.71
CA TYR A 266 18.74 -7.00 20.68
C TYR A 266 17.95 -7.35 21.95
N LEU A 267 16.80 -6.70 22.15
CA LEU A 267 15.84 -6.99 23.24
C LEU A 267 14.40 -6.84 22.75
N GLU A 268 13.58 -7.86 22.97
CA GLU A 268 12.13 -7.84 22.71
C GLU A 268 11.36 -7.17 23.85
N PHE A 269 10.40 -6.29 23.54
CA PHE A 269 9.55 -5.69 24.58
C PHE A 269 8.57 -6.69 25.19
N ASP A 270 8.13 -7.69 24.43
CA ASP A 270 7.27 -8.75 24.96
C ASP A 270 8.04 -9.64 25.96
N ALA A 271 9.29 -10.01 25.66
CA ALA A 271 10.12 -10.74 26.61
C ALA A 271 10.32 -9.98 27.94
N LEU A 272 10.51 -8.67 27.88
CA LEU A 272 10.61 -7.81 29.07
C LEU A 272 9.29 -7.73 29.84
N SER A 273 8.16 -7.70 29.12
CA SER A 273 6.82 -7.70 29.72
C SER A 273 6.53 -9.03 30.42
N ARG A 274 6.85 -10.17 29.78
CA ARG A 274 6.77 -11.52 30.38
C ARG A 274 7.68 -11.69 31.59
N LEU A 275 8.83 -11.00 31.61
CA LEU A 275 9.72 -10.98 32.77
C LEU A 275 9.16 -10.21 33.96
N GLY A 276 8.08 -9.44 33.80
CA GLY A 276 7.45 -8.67 34.88
C GLY A 276 7.89 -7.20 34.92
N ILE A 277 8.36 -6.64 33.80
CA ILE A 277 8.68 -5.22 33.67
C ILE A 277 7.50 -4.52 32.98
N PRO A 278 6.72 -3.69 33.70
CA PRO A 278 5.47 -3.11 33.16
C PRO A 278 5.71 -2.04 32.08
N ASP A 279 6.90 -1.43 32.05
CA ASP A 279 7.27 -0.43 31.04
C ASP A 279 8.66 -0.75 30.45
N PRO A 280 8.71 -1.60 29.41
CA PRO A 280 9.95 -2.05 28.78
C PRO A 280 10.78 -0.90 28.21
N VAL A 281 10.14 0.04 27.51
CA VAL A 281 10.83 1.10 26.76
C VAL A 281 11.54 2.06 27.71
N ASN A 282 10.85 2.54 28.75
CA ASN A 282 11.48 3.45 29.71
C ASN A 282 12.49 2.74 30.59
N TYR A 283 12.30 1.45 30.88
CA TYR A 283 13.29 0.64 31.59
C TYR A 283 14.61 0.56 30.81
N VAL A 284 14.56 0.20 29.52
CA VAL A 284 15.74 0.11 28.65
C VAL A 284 16.42 1.48 28.53
N LYS A 285 15.66 2.56 28.28
CA LYS A 285 16.20 3.93 28.21
C LYS A 285 16.92 4.37 29.48
N LYS A 286 16.38 4.02 30.66
CA LYS A 286 17.02 4.35 31.94
C LYS A 286 18.29 3.54 32.19
N ARG A 287 18.32 2.29 31.74
CA ARG A 287 19.41 1.34 31.99
C ARG A 287 20.59 1.55 31.04
N TYR A 288 20.34 1.79 29.76
CA TYR A 288 21.35 1.89 28.71
C TYR A 288 21.52 3.33 28.17
N LYS A 289 21.61 4.32 29.06
CA LYS A 289 21.72 5.74 28.67
C LYS A 289 22.94 6.08 27.80
N SER A 290 23.99 5.28 27.88
CA SER A 290 25.25 5.48 27.16
C SER A 290 25.32 4.72 25.83
N SER A 291 24.44 3.75 25.59
CA SER A 291 24.45 2.94 24.38
C SER A 291 23.48 3.52 23.37
N GLN A 292 23.93 3.69 22.12
CA GLN A 292 23.03 4.03 21.01
C GLN A 292 22.21 2.78 20.68
N LEU A 293 20.92 2.83 21.04
CA LEU A 293 19.95 1.77 20.78
C LEU A 293 18.88 2.31 19.85
N LEU A 294 18.56 1.55 18.82
CA LEU A 294 17.42 1.82 17.95
C LEU A 294 16.17 1.20 18.58
N PHE A 295 15.17 2.03 18.86
CA PHE A 295 13.88 1.56 19.37
C PHE A 295 12.94 1.34 18.18
N LEU A 296 12.57 0.09 17.96
CA LEU A 296 11.57 -0.32 16.97
C LEU A 296 10.20 -0.44 17.65
N LYS A 297 9.23 -1.07 17.00
CA LYS A 297 7.87 -1.20 17.51
C LYS A 297 7.75 -2.35 18.51
N ALA A 298 8.27 -3.53 18.16
CA ALA A 298 8.21 -4.71 19.02
C ALA A 298 9.53 -5.02 19.76
N SER A 299 10.65 -4.48 19.26
CA SER A 299 11.98 -4.75 19.79
C SER A 299 12.87 -3.50 19.84
N CYS A 300 14.02 -3.62 20.49
CA CYS A 300 15.11 -2.65 20.37
C CYS A 300 16.41 -3.35 19.99
N VAL A 301 17.18 -2.68 19.16
CA VAL A 301 18.35 -3.24 18.47
C VAL A 301 19.58 -2.42 18.80
N GLY A 302 20.69 -3.09 19.07
CA GLY A 302 22.00 -2.48 19.30
C GLY A 302 22.67 -2.04 18.01
N GLN A 303 23.65 -1.16 18.14
CA GLN A 303 24.38 -0.62 16.99
C GLN A 303 25.05 -1.69 16.12
N GLU A 304 25.49 -2.82 16.70
CA GLU A 304 26.16 -3.90 15.96
C GLU A 304 25.31 -4.48 14.83
N ILE A 305 24.01 -4.69 15.07
CA ILE A 305 23.08 -5.20 14.04
C ILE A 305 22.79 -4.11 13.00
N VAL A 306 22.72 -2.84 13.44
CA VAL A 306 22.55 -1.70 12.52
C VAL A 306 23.75 -1.60 11.58
N ASP A 307 24.98 -1.68 12.11
CA ASP A 307 26.22 -1.64 11.34
C ASP A 307 26.32 -2.83 10.38
N GLN A 308 25.85 -4.02 10.78
CA GLN A 308 25.82 -5.20 9.91
C GLN A 308 24.87 -5.03 8.72
N VAL A 309 23.68 -4.49 8.95
CA VAL A 309 22.73 -4.18 7.86
C VAL A 309 23.28 -3.06 6.98
N GLU A 310 23.86 -2.01 7.57
CA GLU A 310 24.51 -0.91 6.85
C GLU A 310 25.62 -1.43 5.92
N ALA A 311 26.50 -2.30 6.41
CA ALA A 311 27.56 -2.91 5.62
C ALA A 311 27.01 -3.80 4.48
N SER A 312 25.98 -4.59 4.75
CA SER A 312 25.36 -5.48 3.74
C SER A 312 24.68 -4.69 2.63
N VAL A 313 24.04 -3.57 2.98
CA VAL A 313 23.44 -2.68 1.99
C VAL A 313 24.50 -1.92 1.18
N ASP A 314 25.57 -1.44 1.81
CA ASP A 314 26.67 -0.77 1.10
C ASP A 314 27.37 -1.72 0.13
N GLU A 315 27.55 -2.99 0.50
CA GLU A 315 28.05 -4.06 -0.37
C GLU A 315 27.12 -4.25 -1.58
N ALA A 316 25.81 -4.37 -1.36
CA ALA A 316 24.81 -4.54 -2.43
C ALA A 316 24.81 -3.38 -3.43
N ILE A 317 24.91 -2.15 -2.92
CA ILE A 317 24.97 -0.94 -3.75
C ILE A 317 26.27 -0.90 -4.58
N SER A 318 27.39 -1.28 -3.95
CA SER A 318 28.70 -1.29 -4.59
C SER A 318 28.82 -2.35 -5.68
N SER A 319 28.35 -3.58 -5.40
CA SER A 319 28.36 -4.72 -6.31
C SER A 319 27.28 -4.64 -7.41
N GLY A 320 26.25 -3.82 -7.21
CA GLY A 320 25.11 -3.73 -8.12
C GLY A 320 24.18 -4.93 -8.02
N THR A 321 23.98 -5.47 -6.82
CA THR A 321 23.08 -6.60 -6.51
C THR A 321 21.89 -6.14 -5.67
N TRP A 322 21.09 -7.10 -5.20
CA TRP A 322 20.01 -6.92 -4.24
C TRP A 322 20.37 -7.63 -2.93
N VAL A 323 19.82 -7.18 -1.81
CA VAL A 323 19.94 -7.82 -0.50
C VAL A 323 18.60 -7.75 0.22
N ASP A 324 18.15 -8.90 0.72
CA ASP A 324 17.07 -8.99 1.69
C ASP A 324 17.67 -8.91 3.11
N ILE A 325 17.14 -8.00 3.93
CA ILE A 325 17.60 -7.81 5.30
C ILE A 325 17.04 -8.86 6.27
N VAL A 326 15.89 -9.49 5.96
CA VAL A 326 15.20 -10.39 6.89
C VAL A 326 16.08 -11.58 7.31
N PRO A 327 16.84 -12.25 6.42
CA PRO A 327 17.75 -13.32 6.80
C PRO A 327 18.93 -12.88 7.67
N LEU A 328 19.27 -11.58 7.65
CA LEU A 328 20.36 -11.01 8.44
C LEU A 328 19.90 -10.61 9.85
N LEU A 329 18.58 -10.50 10.05
CA LEU A 329 17.98 -10.10 11.30
C LEU A 329 17.59 -11.33 12.14
N PRO A 330 17.61 -11.20 13.48
CA PRO A 330 17.05 -12.23 14.35
C PRO A 330 15.57 -12.51 14.03
N SER A 331 15.17 -13.79 14.07
CA SER A 331 13.80 -14.24 13.78
C SER A 331 12.71 -13.64 14.70
N SER A 332 13.14 -12.98 15.77
CA SER A 332 12.29 -12.26 16.72
C SER A 332 11.75 -10.94 16.20
N LEU A 333 12.39 -10.34 15.18
CA LEU A 333 11.95 -9.07 14.60
C LEU A 333 10.81 -9.32 13.61
N SER A 334 9.78 -8.48 13.69
CA SER A 334 8.72 -8.46 12.67
C SER A 334 9.19 -7.76 11.40
N GLU A 335 8.46 -7.98 10.30
CA GLU A 335 8.70 -7.27 9.03
C GLU A 335 8.57 -5.74 9.19
N GLU A 336 7.65 -5.27 10.04
CA GLU A 336 7.54 -3.84 10.40
C GLU A 336 8.77 -3.31 11.14
N ASP A 337 9.38 -4.12 12.02
CA ASP A 337 10.59 -3.74 12.75
C ASP A 337 11.80 -3.71 11.78
N ALA A 338 11.86 -4.66 10.84
CA ALA A 338 12.85 -4.71 9.78
C ALA A 338 12.75 -3.48 8.86
N SER A 339 11.54 -3.07 8.48
CA SER A 339 11.33 -1.88 7.64
C SER A 339 11.72 -0.59 8.33
N MET A 340 11.39 -0.44 9.62
CA MET A 340 11.82 0.71 10.42
C MET A 340 13.35 0.78 10.54
N LEU A 341 14.01 -0.37 10.72
CA LEU A 341 15.47 -0.46 10.75
C LEU A 341 16.06 -0.04 9.40
N LEU A 342 15.52 -0.57 8.31
CA LEU A 342 15.97 -0.24 6.96
C LEU A 342 15.80 1.24 6.62
N GLN A 343 14.66 1.84 6.94
CA GLN A 343 14.42 3.27 6.76
C GLN A 343 15.45 4.12 7.51
N GLN A 344 15.85 3.71 8.71
CA GLN A 344 16.86 4.42 9.48
C GLN A 344 18.26 4.27 8.86
N VAL A 345 18.62 3.08 8.36
CA VAL A 345 19.88 2.85 7.64
C VAL A 345 19.89 3.66 6.34
N MET A 346 18.81 3.66 5.58
CA MET A 346 18.66 4.43 4.34
C MET A 346 18.83 5.93 4.54
N ARG A 347 18.49 6.48 5.72
CA ARG A 347 18.78 7.89 6.04
C ARG A 347 20.26 8.23 6.00
N SER A 348 21.14 7.30 6.37
CA SER A 348 22.59 7.47 6.24
C SER A 348 23.04 7.50 4.77
N PHE A 349 22.30 6.80 3.89
CA PHE A 349 22.60 6.67 2.45
C PHE A 349 21.87 7.67 1.54
N ILE A 350 21.03 8.59 2.06
CA ILE A 350 20.30 9.61 1.25
C ILE A 350 21.21 10.43 0.31
N LYS A 351 22.51 10.50 0.60
CA LYS A 351 23.49 11.21 -0.25
C LYS A 351 23.92 10.43 -1.51
N GLN A 352 23.60 9.14 -1.61
CA GLN A 352 23.87 8.28 -2.76
C GLN A 352 22.52 7.82 -3.35
N PRO A 353 22.11 8.29 -4.53
CA PRO A 353 20.79 7.97 -5.10
C PRO A 353 20.66 6.54 -5.67
N SER A 354 21.63 5.66 -5.41
CA SER A 354 21.82 4.40 -6.13
C SER A 354 21.07 3.18 -5.54
N SER A 355 20.07 3.38 -4.68
CA SER A 355 19.31 2.28 -4.05
C SER A 355 17.82 2.58 -3.93
N LEU A 356 17.00 1.57 -4.24
CA LEU A 356 15.55 1.58 -4.08
C LEU A 356 15.15 0.44 -3.13
N VAL A 357 14.14 0.69 -2.30
CA VAL A 357 13.59 -0.29 -1.37
C VAL A 357 12.30 -0.88 -1.95
N PHE A 358 12.21 -2.20 -1.92
CA PHE A 358 11.06 -3.00 -2.38
C PHE A 358 10.55 -3.86 -1.20
N GLY A 359 9.23 -4.02 -1.08
CA GLY A 359 8.58 -4.84 -0.06
C GLY A 359 8.92 -4.44 1.38
N ASP A 360 9.30 -3.18 1.59
CA ASP A 360 9.75 -2.60 2.87
C ASP A 360 10.98 -3.27 3.52
N THR A 361 11.53 -4.34 2.93
CA THR A 361 12.57 -5.21 3.51
C THR A 361 13.74 -5.46 2.57
N ILE A 362 13.56 -5.30 1.26
CA ILE A 362 14.57 -5.63 0.26
C ILE A 362 15.18 -4.35 -0.31
N VAL A 363 16.50 -4.28 -0.34
CA VAL A 363 17.22 -3.19 -1.00
C VAL A 363 17.75 -3.66 -2.35
N VAL A 364 17.47 -2.88 -3.38
CA VAL A 364 17.95 -3.13 -4.74
C VAL A 364 18.77 -1.95 -5.23
N SER A 365 19.96 -2.23 -5.76
CA SER A 365 20.77 -1.20 -6.40
C SER A 365 20.13 -0.71 -7.72
N GLU A 366 20.23 0.59 -8.00
CA GLU A 366 19.80 1.16 -9.29
C GLU A 366 20.55 0.52 -10.48
N LYS A 367 21.81 0.12 -10.27
CA LYS A 367 22.59 -0.63 -11.28
C LYS A 367 21.96 -1.98 -11.60
N PHE A 368 21.42 -2.67 -10.59
CA PHE A 368 20.72 -3.94 -10.80
C PHE A 368 19.44 -3.74 -11.61
N ILE A 369 18.67 -2.69 -11.28
CA ILE A 369 17.43 -2.35 -12.01
C ILE A 369 17.73 -2.03 -13.47
N ASN A 370 18.79 -1.26 -13.74
CA ASN A 370 19.22 -0.95 -15.10
C ASN A 370 19.68 -2.21 -15.85
N ASN A 371 20.46 -3.09 -15.22
CA ASN A 371 20.83 -4.38 -15.81
C ASN A 371 19.60 -5.24 -16.15
N CYS A 372 18.58 -5.24 -15.28
CA CYS A 372 17.31 -5.93 -15.53
C CYS A 372 16.53 -5.27 -16.69
N ALA A 373 16.50 -3.95 -16.77
CA ALA A 373 15.88 -3.22 -17.88
C ALA A 373 16.59 -3.50 -19.22
N ASP A 374 17.93 -3.63 -19.20
CA ASP A 374 18.73 -3.90 -20.39
C ASP A 374 18.42 -5.25 -21.05
N LEU A 375 17.95 -6.25 -20.27
CA LEU A 375 17.47 -7.53 -20.81
C LEU A 375 16.31 -7.34 -21.80
N PHE A 376 15.52 -6.28 -21.61
CA PHE A 376 14.37 -5.98 -22.46
C PHE A 376 14.72 -5.12 -23.67
N ASN A 377 15.89 -4.45 -23.73
CA ASN A 377 16.26 -3.60 -24.87
C ASN A 377 16.23 -4.35 -26.20
N ASN A 378 16.84 -5.54 -26.26
CA ASN A 378 16.84 -6.36 -27.48
C ASN A 378 15.43 -6.86 -27.85
N LEU A 379 14.61 -7.18 -26.85
CA LEU A 379 13.22 -7.60 -27.06
C LEU A 379 12.34 -6.41 -27.53
N MET A 380 12.59 -5.21 -27.00
CA MET A 380 11.95 -3.95 -27.40
C MET A 380 12.22 -3.64 -28.88
N HIS A 381 13.48 -3.72 -29.32
CA HIS A 381 13.84 -3.51 -30.72
C HIS A 381 13.18 -4.54 -31.65
N GLN A 382 13.22 -5.83 -31.31
CA GLN A 382 12.62 -6.88 -32.13
C GLN A 382 11.09 -6.77 -32.21
N LYS A 383 10.42 -6.38 -31.11
CA LYS A 383 8.97 -6.20 -31.07
C LYS A 383 8.56 -4.94 -31.85
N ALA A 384 9.29 -3.83 -31.70
CA ALA A 384 9.08 -2.61 -32.45
C ALA A 384 9.21 -2.83 -33.97
N GLU A 385 10.24 -3.57 -34.41
CA GLU A 385 10.43 -3.91 -35.83
C GLU A 385 9.32 -4.83 -36.37
N LYS A 386 8.84 -5.78 -35.57
CA LYS A 386 7.72 -6.67 -35.96
C LYS A 386 6.39 -5.93 -36.02
N GLU A 387 6.12 -5.04 -35.07
CA GLU A 387 4.90 -4.23 -35.08
C GLU A 387 4.87 -3.24 -36.25
N MET A 388 6.02 -2.65 -36.62
CA MET A 388 6.13 -1.80 -37.82
C MET A 388 5.85 -2.55 -39.13
N LYS A 389 6.16 -3.86 -39.18
CA LYS A 389 5.93 -4.71 -40.37
C LYS A 389 4.51 -5.25 -40.47
N ASN A 390 3.83 -5.44 -39.33
CA ASN A 390 2.52 -6.10 -39.28
C ASN A 390 1.34 -5.14 -39.10
N ASN A 391 1.56 -3.94 -38.53
CA ASN A 391 0.49 -2.97 -38.27
C ASN A 391 0.74 -1.63 -38.99
N ASN A 392 -0.31 -1.14 -39.64
CA ASN A 392 -0.37 0.16 -40.30
C ASN A 392 -0.12 1.29 -39.26
N PRO A 393 0.91 2.15 -39.40
CA PRO A 393 1.36 3.08 -38.35
C PRO A 393 0.42 4.27 -38.06
N VAL A 394 -0.78 4.29 -38.62
CA VAL A 394 -1.74 5.40 -38.52
C VAL A 394 -2.35 5.52 -37.11
N HIS A 395 -2.39 4.44 -36.33
CA HIS A 395 -2.97 4.47 -34.97
C HIS A 395 -2.02 4.99 -33.88
N LEU A 396 -0.78 5.32 -34.22
CA LEU A 396 0.30 5.67 -33.30
C LEU A 396 0.59 7.18 -33.17
N ILE A 397 -0.05 8.03 -33.98
CA ILE A 397 0.24 9.47 -34.02
C ILE A 397 -0.84 10.22 -33.25
N THR A 398 -0.46 10.93 -32.18
CA THR A 398 -1.36 11.86 -31.50
C THR A 398 -1.32 13.23 -32.19
N GLU A 399 -2.41 14.00 -32.15
CA GLU A 399 -2.45 15.36 -32.72
C GLU A 399 -1.38 16.31 -32.16
N GLU A 400 -0.81 16.00 -30.98
CA GLU A 400 0.28 16.76 -30.37
C GLU A 400 1.62 16.54 -31.07
N ASP A 401 1.88 15.32 -31.57
CA ASP A 401 3.10 14.99 -32.33
C ASP A 401 3.13 15.75 -33.67
N LEU A 402 1.98 15.87 -34.35
CA LEU A 402 1.82 16.68 -35.57
C LEU A 402 2.05 18.18 -35.34
N LYS A 403 1.72 18.70 -34.15
CA LYS A 403 1.92 20.11 -33.79
C LYS A 403 3.39 20.43 -33.52
N GLN A 404 4.15 19.52 -32.90
CA GLN A 404 5.60 19.70 -32.73
C GLN A 404 6.36 19.71 -34.07
N PHE A 405 5.90 18.94 -35.08
CA PHE A 405 6.44 19.00 -36.44
C PHE A 405 6.33 20.41 -37.06
N SER A 406 5.24 21.14 -36.79
CA SER A 406 4.99 22.46 -37.40
C SER A 406 5.74 23.64 -36.77
N PHE A 407 6.24 23.52 -35.53
CA PHE A 407 6.96 24.61 -34.86
C PHE A 407 8.43 24.72 -35.27
N THR A 408 9.02 23.66 -35.85
CA THR A 408 10.46 23.61 -36.18
C THR A 408 10.81 24.10 -37.58
N GLU A 409 9.83 24.29 -38.48
CA GLU A 409 10.09 24.71 -39.88
C GLU A 409 10.09 26.24 -40.10
N ASN A 410 9.66 27.07 -39.14
CA ASN A 410 9.47 28.51 -39.36
C ASN A 410 10.62 29.43 -38.91
N VAL A 411 11.80 28.91 -38.55
CA VAL A 411 12.92 29.74 -38.05
C VAL A 411 14.09 29.93 -39.04
N SER A 412 14.09 29.32 -40.23
CA SER A 412 15.25 29.44 -41.14
C SER A 412 14.92 29.65 -42.60
N SER A 413 14.25 30.76 -42.94
CA SER A 413 14.34 31.33 -44.29
C SER A 413 14.15 32.84 -44.30
N SER A 414 15.21 33.59 -43.97
CA SER A 414 15.33 35.01 -44.27
C SER A 414 16.80 35.45 -44.29
N LYS A 415 17.45 35.40 -45.47
CA LYS A 415 18.19 36.53 -46.10
C LYS A 415 19.15 36.09 -47.22
N LYS A 416 18.74 36.46 -48.44
CA LYS A 416 19.48 37.14 -49.54
C LYS A 416 21.02 37.05 -49.63
N ASP A 417 21.44 36.73 -50.84
CA ASP A 417 22.73 36.99 -51.50
C ASP A 417 23.34 38.39 -51.24
N LYS A 418 24.65 38.42 -50.96
CA LYS A 418 25.64 39.31 -51.64
C LYS A 418 27.08 39.11 -51.11
N LYS A 419 27.96 38.69 -52.03
CA LYS A 419 29.22 39.34 -52.45
C LYS A 419 30.24 39.80 -51.36
N ASP A 420 31.36 39.07 -51.33
CA ASP A 420 32.76 39.55 -51.37
C ASP A 420 33.06 41.01 -50.95
N GLU A 421 33.77 41.20 -49.81
CA GLU A 421 35.03 41.98 -49.74
C GLU A 421 35.66 42.01 -48.32
N ARG A 422 36.96 41.70 -48.28
CA ARG A 422 38.04 42.31 -47.47
C ARG A 422 37.88 42.59 -45.96
N ARG A 423 38.69 41.82 -45.20
CA ARG A 423 39.77 42.25 -44.28
C ARG A 423 39.66 43.60 -43.53
N LYS A 424 39.80 43.45 -42.20
CA LYS A 424 40.65 44.19 -41.22
C LYS A 424 40.04 45.36 -40.40
N LYS A 425 40.09 45.10 -39.09
CA LYS A 425 40.63 45.90 -37.96
C LYS A 425 39.77 47.00 -37.29
N ALA A 426 39.73 46.84 -35.96
CA ALA A 426 39.67 47.83 -34.86
C ALA A 426 38.40 48.69 -34.78
N THR A 427 37.82 48.95 -33.60
CA THR A 427 38.46 49.67 -32.49
C THR A 427 37.68 49.52 -31.16
N GLU A 428 38.44 49.58 -30.07
CA GLU A 428 38.14 49.78 -28.63
C GLU A 428 37.01 50.81 -28.35
N GLY A 429 36.35 50.95 -27.19
CA GLY A 429 36.53 50.53 -25.79
C GLY A 429 35.50 51.33 -24.95
N SER A 430 34.82 50.71 -23.97
CA SER A 430 34.94 50.93 -22.50
C SER A 430 34.75 52.35 -21.92
N GLY A 431 33.94 52.46 -20.85
CA GLY A 431 33.79 53.63 -19.94
C GLY A 431 32.33 53.86 -19.52
N SER A 432 31.74 53.46 -18.38
CA SER A 432 32.07 53.55 -16.94
C SER A 432 32.04 54.96 -16.32
N VAL A 433 30.96 55.24 -15.56
CA VAL A 433 30.93 55.70 -14.14
C VAL A 433 30.40 57.12 -13.75
N ARG A 434 29.37 57.07 -12.88
CA ARG A 434 28.99 57.90 -11.68
C ARG A 434 28.29 59.28 -11.77
N GLY A 435 27.33 59.42 -10.84
CA GLY A 435 26.94 60.65 -10.12
C GLY A 435 25.46 60.61 -9.71
N GLY A 436 25.10 60.24 -8.46
CA GLY A 436 24.73 61.18 -7.36
C GLY A 436 23.34 61.80 -7.59
N GLY A 437 22.29 61.74 -6.77
CA GLY A 437 22.11 61.62 -5.33
C GLY A 437 21.10 62.71 -4.89
N GLY A 438 19.99 62.35 -4.24
CA GLY A 438 19.20 63.25 -3.37
C GLY A 438 17.80 63.74 -3.81
N CYS A 439 16.76 63.19 -3.15
CA CYS A 439 15.57 63.82 -2.50
C CYS A 439 14.90 65.08 -3.14
N GLY A 440 13.58 65.24 -3.28
CA GLY A 440 12.37 64.54 -2.84
C GLY A 440 11.14 65.48 -2.98
N ASN A 441 9.92 64.90 -2.89
CA ASN A 441 8.58 65.52 -2.73
C ASN A 441 7.96 66.25 -3.94
N ALA A 442 6.66 66.20 -4.27
CA ALA A 442 5.45 65.51 -3.80
C ALA A 442 4.37 65.77 -4.88
N ARG A 443 3.39 64.88 -5.15
CA ARG A 443 1.97 64.88 -4.67
C ARG A 443 1.11 64.78 -5.97
N GLU A 444 0.23 63.82 -6.24
CA GLU A 444 -1.11 63.59 -5.66
C GLU A 444 -1.80 62.43 -6.46
N ILE A 445 -2.43 61.42 -5.80
CA ILE A 445 -3.91 61.12 -5.81
C ILE A 445 -4.40 60.32 -7.06
N LYS A 446 -5.22 59.25 -7.07
CA LYS A 446 -6.09 58.50 -6.13
C LYS A 446 -6.49 57.13 -6.74
N ILE A 447 -6.43 56.07 -5.92
CA ILE A 447 -7.49 55.09 -5.57
C ILE A 447 -8.33 54.39 -6.68
N LYS A 448 -8.27 53.04 -6.76
CA LYS A 448 -9.35 52.14 -6.26
C LYS A 448 -8.94 50.65 -6.19
N LYS A 449 -9.26 50.06 -5.05
CA LYS A 449 -9.13 48.65 -4.64
C LYS A 449 -10.33 47.84 -5.13
N THR A 450 -10.12 46.54 -5.40
CA THR A 450 -10.94 45.36 -5.00
C THR A 450 -10.19 44.11 -5.47
N LYS A 451 -10.02 42.98 -4.76
CA LYS A 451 -10.38 42.50 -3.42
C LYS A 451 -9.45 41.30 -3.16
N LYS A 452 -8.88 41.22 -1.95
CA LYS A 452 -8.07 40.12 -1.40
C LYS A 452 -8.85 38.80 -1.38
N LYS A 453 -8.16 37.63 -1.38
CA LYS A 453 -7.78 36.89 -0.15
C LYS A 453 -7.35 35.42 -0.40
N GLY A 454 -6.15 35.06 0.09
CA GLY A 454 -5.71 33.76 0.66
C GLY A 454 -5.60 32.57 -0.32
N ARG A 455 -4.83 31.51 -0.10
CA ARG A 455 -4.08 30.98 1.07
C ARG A 455 -3.25 29.78 0.53
N LYS A 456 -1.92 29.74 0.66
CA LYS A 456 -1.10 28.84 1.51
C LYS A 456 -1.50 27.34 1.62
N ASP A 457 -0.51 26.52 1.24
CA ASP A 457 0.01 25.25 1.81
C ASP A 457 -0.76 23.90 1.61
N ALA A 458 -0.06 22.99 0.91
CA ALA A 458 0.36 21.60 1.22
C ALA A 458 -0.64 20.47 1.61
N ASP A 459 -0.26 19.29 1.09
CA ASP A 459 -0.40 17.89 1.58
C ASP A 459 -1.53 16.93 1.13
N SER A 460 -1.02 15.77 0.69
CA SER A 460 -1.38 14.35 0.86
C SER A 460 -2.82 13.83 1.09
N ASP A 461 -3.02 12.68 0.42
CA ASP A 461 -3.78 11.46 0.74
C ASP A 461 -5.26 11.26 0.32
N GLU A 462 -5.39 10.12 -0.39
CA GLU A 462 -6.46 9.13 -0.59
C GLU A 462 -7.93 9.46 -0.27
N GLU A 463 -8.81 9.35 -1.28
CA GLU A 463 -9.64 8.15 -1.51
C GLU A 463 -10.69 8.43 -2.60
N SER A 464 -10.78 7.49 -3.55
CA SER A 464 -12.00 6.94 -4.16
C SER A 464 -13.28 7.79 -4.17
N GLN A 465 -13.58 8.48 -5.28
CA GLN A 465 -14.94 8.50 -5.83
C GLN A 465 -14.95 8.57 -7.36
N ALA A 466 -15.56 7.54 -7.94
CA ALA A 466 -15.92 7.45 -9.34
C ALA A 466 -16.77 8.65 -9.76
N SER A 467 -16.28 9.41 -10.74
CA SER A 467 -17.14 10.24 -11.60
C SER A 467 -16.75 10.02 -13.05
N SER A 468 -17.58 9.21 -13.70
CA SER A 468 -17.62 9.00 -15.14
C SER A 468 -17.76 10.34 -15.87
N THR A 469 -16.65 10.80 -16.45
CA THR A 469 -16.68 11.77 -17.55
C THR A 469 -15.85 11.22 -18.69
N ASN A 470 -16.53 11.00 -19.83
CA ASN A 470 -15.97 10.55 -21.09
C ASN A 470 -14.83 11.45 -21.56
N ARG A 471 -13.58 11.06 -21.27
CA ARG A 471 -12.42 11.38 -22.09
C ARG A 471 -11.89 10.05 -22.62
N SER A 472 -11.78 9.96 -23.94
CA SER A 472 -11.25 8.79 -24.64
C SER A 472 -9.93 8.37 -24.00
N ARG A 473 -9.91 7.17 -23.40
CA ARG A 473 -8.68 6.51 -23.00
C ARG A 473 -7.81 6.37 -24.26
N HIS A 474 -6.77 7.20 -24.36
CA HIS A 474 -5.63 6.88 -25.21
C HIS A 474 -5.11 5.52 -24.75
N LEU A 475 -5.15 4.53 -25.63
CA LEU A 475 -4.50 3.25 -25.40
C LEU A 475 -2.99 3.51 -25.43
N GLU A 476 -2.36 3.65 -24.27
CA GLU A 476 -0.90 3.50 -24.17
C GLU A 476 -0.57 2.11 -24.71
N ILE A 477 0.27 2.05 -25.74
CA ILE A 477 0.74 0.78 -26.30
C ILE A 477 1.71 0.20 -25.27
N LEU A 478 1.19 -0.76 -24.50
CA LEU A 478 1.96 -1.53 -23.53
C LEU A 478 3.01 -2.37 -24.26
N PHE A 479 4.25 -2.29 -23.79
CA PHE A 479 5.34 -3.09 -24.33
C PHE A 479 5.12 -4.58 -24.10
N MET A 480 4.81 -4.98 -22.87
CA MET A 480 4.51 -6.36 -22.43
C MET A 480 3.57 -6.29 -21.23
N SER A 481 2.83 -7.37 -20.95
CA SER A 481 2.05 -7.47 -19.70
C SER A 481 2.99 -7.67 -18.51
N GLN A 482 2.51 -7.40 -17.29
CA GLN A 482 3.28 -7.62 -16.06
C GLN A 482 3.74 -9.09 -15.95
N GLU A 483 2.85 -10.04 -16.26
CA GLU A 483 3.13 -11.48 -16.26
C GLU A 483 4.24 -11.88 -17.25
N GLU A 484 4.26 -11.27 -18.43
CA GLU A 484 5.30 -11.52 -19.43
C GLU A 484 6.67 -10.98 -18.99
N ILE A 485 6.70 -9.83 -18.30
CA ILE A 485 7.91 -9.26 -17.71
C ILE A 485 8.44 -10.15 -16.59
N GLU A 486 7.55 -10.65 -15.72
CA GLU A 486 7.89 -11.59 -14.66
C GLU A 486 8.51 -12.88 -15.22
N ASP A 487 7.94 -13.45 -16.29
CA ASP A 487 8.47 -14.65 -16.95
C ASP A 487 9.88 -14.45 -17.51
N VAL A 488 10.17 -13.27 -18.06
CA VAL A 488 11.52 -12.95 -18.58
C VAL A 488 12.51 -12.78 -17.42
N LEU A 489 12.11 -12.11 -16.34
CA LEU A 489 12.92 -11.94 -15.13
C LEU A 489 13.19 -13.28 -14.43
N ARG A 490 12.19 -14.16 -14.29
CA ARG A 490 12.33 -15.51 -13.71
C ARG A 490 13.32 -16.39 -14.48
N LYS A 491 13.43 -16.20 -15.80
CA LYS A 491 14.35 -16.99 -16.65
C LYS A 491 15.81 -16.52 -16.53
N HIS A 492 16.04 -15.23 -16.31
CA HIS A 492 17.38 -14.63 -16.30
C HIS A 492 17.96 -14.45 -14.90
N ILE A 493 17.11 -14.25 -13.89
CA ILE A 493 17.55 -14.02 -12.51
C ILE A 493 17.22 -15.28 -11.70
N ARG A 494 18.24 -16.13 -11.51
CA ARG A 494 18.15 -17.26 -10.58
C ARG A 494 18.48 -16.74 -9.18
N ASP A 495 17.73 -17.20 -8.19
CA ASP A 495 17.88 -16.91 -6.75
C ASP A 495 17.17 -15.65 -6.18
N CYS A 496 16.32 -14.94 -6.94
CA CYS A 496 15.48 -13.85 -6.40
C CYS A 496 14.16 -14.35 -5.77
N PRO A 497 13.69 -13.74 -4.64
CA PRO A 497 12.35 -13.97 -4.10
C PRO A 497 11.24 -13.63 -5.11
N GLU A 498 10.16 -14.41 -5.09
CA GLU A 498 9.04 -14.24 -6.03
C GLU A 498 8.32 -12.89 -5.84
N GLU A 499 8.25 -12.40 -4.59
CA GLU A 499 7.73 -11.07 -4.22
C GLU A 499 8.56 -9.92 -4.81
N LEU A 500 9.89 -10.07 -4.82
CA LEU A 500 10.78 -9.09 -5.43
C LEU A 500 10.60 -9.03 -6.96
N ILE A 501 10.39 -10.18 -7.60
CA ILE A 501 10.16 -10.25 -9.06
C ILE A 501 8.85 -9.56 -9.43
N LEU A 502 7.78 -9.76 -8.65
CA LEU A 502 6.49 -9.12 -8.82
C LEU A 502 6.60 -7.59 -8.72
N GLU A 503 7.25 -7.09 -7.66
CA GLU A 503 7.41 -5.65 -7.47
C GLU A 503 8.37 -5.02 -8.47
N LEU A 504 9.48 -5.69 -8.81
CA LEU A 504 10.38 -5.24 -9.87
C LEU A 504 9.68 -5.18 -11.21
N ALA A 505 8.86 -6.18 -11.56
CA ALA A 505 8.08 -6.16 -12.79
C ALA A 505 7.12 -4.96 -12.80
N ASN A 506 6.36 -4.74 -11.73
CA ASN A 506 5.45 -3.59 -11.60
C ASN A 506 6.19 -2.24 -11.72
N HIS A 507 7.35 -2.11 -11.07
CA HIS A 507 8.20 -0.92 -11.16
C HIS A 507 8.78 -0.72 -12.57
N LEU A 508 9.11 -1.80 -13.29
CA LEU A 508 9.68 -1.78 -14.64
C LEU A 508 8.63 -1.58 -15.75
N VAL A 509 7.35 -1.88 -15.55
CA VAL A 509 6.29 -1.71 -16.58
C VAL A 509 6.29 -0.29 -17.14
N ARG A 510 6.30 0.74 -16.29
CA ARG A 510 6.24 2.14 -16.74
C ARG A 510 7.54 2.60 -17.43
N PRO A 511 8.74 2.41 -16.85
CA PRO A 511 10.00 2.73 -17.52
C PRO A 511 10.16 1.98 -18.85
N LEU A 512 9.87 0.68 -18.90
CA LEU A 512 9.97 -0.12 -20.12
C LEU A 512 8.95 0.31 -21.17
N THR A 513 7.71 0.67 -20.79
CA THR A 513 6.71 1.18 -21.73
C THR A 513 7.13 2.53 -22.30
N LYS A 514 7.68 3.43 -21.48
CA LYS A 514 8.25 4.70 -21.96
C LYS A 514 9.45 4.50 -22.88
N SER A 515 10.37 3.62 -22.50
CA SER A 515 11.53 3.27 -23.33
C SER A 515 11.10 2.62 -24.64
N TYR A 516 10.11 1.73 -24.63
CA TYR A 516 9.53 1.14 -25.83
C TYR A 516 8.86 2.18 -26.73
N GLN A 517 8.14 3.16 -26.16
CA GLN A 517 7.59 4.29 -26.94
C GLN A 517 8.70 5.16 -27.53
N GLU A 518 9.79 5.40 -26.81
CA GLU A 518 10.96 6.11 -27.34
C GLU A 518 11.67 5.31 -28.42
N VAL A 519 11.81 4.00 -28.26
CA VAL A 519 12.35 3.09 -29.27
C VAL A 519 11.44 3.08 -30.50
N LEU A 520 10.12 2.96 -30.34
CA LEU A 520 9.14 3.09 -31.42
C LEU A 520 9.24 4.46 -32.11
N ARG A 521 9.32 5.56 -31.35
CA ARG A 521 9.54 6.91 -31.89
C ARG A 521 10.87 7.00 -32.64
N SER A 522 11.95 6.40 -32.14
CA SER A 522 13.26 6.44 -32.79
C SER A 522 13.32 5.59 -34.06
N VAL A 523 12.68 4.42 -34.07
CA VAL A 523 12.52 3.54 -35.23
C VAL A 523 11.58 4.20 -36.26
N PHE A 524 10.53 4.87 -35.79
CA PHE A 524 9.64 5.67 -36.64
C PHE A 524 10.35 6.90 -37.21
N MET A 525 11.10 7.68 -36.41
CA MET A 525 11.86 8.84 -36.86
C MET A 525 13.00 8.47 -37.78
N SER A 526 13.69 7.35 -37.57
CA SER A 526 14.70 6.85 -38.51
C SER A 526 14.04 6.39 -39.82
N SER A 527 12.84 5.79 -39.77
CA SER A 527 12.05 5.44 -40.95
C SER A 527 11.45 6.66 -41.66
N ALA A 528 11.03 7.69 -40.93
CA ALA A 528 10.46 8.95 -41.41
C ALA A 528 11.51 10.02 -41.75
N SER A 529 12.75 9.88 -41.30
CA SER A 529 13.88 10.74 -41.72
C SER A 529 14.28 10.50 -43.18
N ASN A 530 13.84 9.39 -43.77
CA ASN A 530 13.84 9.20 -45.23
C ASN A 530 12.78 10.04 -45.97
N SER A 531 11.87 10.71 -45.25
CA SER A 531 10.77 11.49 -45.82
C SER A 531 10.72 12.97 -45.38
N SER A 532 11.87 13.62 -45.19
CA SER A 532 11.95 15.10 -45.14
C SER A 532 11.53 15.73 -46.49
N GLY A 533 11.03 16.98 -46.54
CA GLY A 533 10.49 17.64 -47.74
C GLY A 533 11.36 17.69 -49.02
N LEU A 534 12.61 17.21 -48.98
CA LEU A 534 13.43 16.87 -50.15
C LEU A 534 12.99 15.57 -50.83
N SER A 535 12.47 14.59 -50.08
CA SER A 535 11.87 13.37 -50.60
C SER A 535 10.56 13.64 -51.31
N ARG A 536 9.66 14.51 -50.82
CA ARG A 536 8.41 14.85 -51.54
C ARG A 536 8.70 15.37 -52.95
N LYS A 537 9.74 16.20 -53.11
CA LYS A 537 10.21 16.65 -54.43
C LYS A 537 10.84 15.52 -55.26
N LYS A 538 11.52 14.56 -54.61
CA LYS A 538 12.11 13.40 -55.27
C LYS A 538 11.03 12.40 -55.71
N THR A 539 10.10 12.03 -54.83
CA THR A 539 8.91 11.20 -55.09
C THR A 539 8.00 11.81 -56.16
N ILE A 540 7.78 13.13 -56.15
CA ILE A 540 7.03 13.80 -57.24
C ILE A 540 7.81 13.73 -58.56
N LYS A 541 9.13 13.88 -58.53
CA LYS A 541 9.96 13.79 -59.75
C LYS A 541 10.00 12.37 -60.31
N ASP A 542 10.11 11.36 -59.45
CA ASP A 542 10.12 9.95 -59.81
C ASP A 542 8.74 9.53 -60.35
N LEU A 543 7.65 9.95 -59.68
CA LEU A 543 6.28 9.80 -60.18
C LEU A 543 6.09 10.50 -61.53
N GLN A 544 6.57 11.75 -61.68
CA GLN A 544 6.48 12.47 -62.95
C GLN A 544 7.22 11.75 -64.07
N GLU A 545 8.36 11.14 -63.79
CA GLU A 545 9.13 10.35 -64.75
C GLU A 545 8.39 9.07 -65.14
N GLU A 546 7.83 8.34 -64.16
CA GLU A 546 7.07 7.12 -64.38
C GLU A 546 5.75 7.38 -65.14
N VAL A 547 4.96 8.36 -64.70
CA VAL A 547 3.75 8.83 -65.39
C VAL A 547 4.10 9.27 -66.81
N SER A 548 5.20 10.00 -67.01
CA SER A 548 5.65 10.41 -68.35
C SER A 548 6.05 9.22 -69.22
N ASN A 549 6.70 8.19 -68.67
CA ASN A 549 7.10 6.99 -69.41
C ASN A 549 5.87 6.20 -69.87
N VAL A 550 4.93 5.93 -68.96
CA VAL A 550 3.70 5.20 -69.27
C VAL A 550 2.81 6.02 -70.23
N TYR A 551 2.70 7.33 -70.06
CA TYR A 551 2.00 8.22 -70.98
C TYR A 551 2.56 8.14 -72.41
N ASN A 552 3.90 8.19 -72.55
CA ASN A 552 4.53 8.08 -73.87
C ASN A 552 4.33 6.69 -74.48
N ASN A 553 4.29 5.62 -73.68
CA ASN A 553 3.92 4.29 -74.15
C ASN A 553 2.48 4.25 -74.68
N VAL A 554 1.50 4.79 -73.94
CA VAL A 554 0.10 4.86 -74.38
C VAL A 554 -0.02 5.58 -75.72
N ARG A 555 0.67 6.70 -75.91
CA ARG A 555 0.68 7.44 -77.18
C ARG A 555 1.31 6.65 -78.34
N LEU A 556 2.40 5.90 -78.08
CA LEU A 556 3.04 5.07 -79.11
C LEU A 556 2.17 3.86 -79.48
N PHE A 557 1.50 3.26 -78.50
CA PHE A 557 0.53 2.19 -78.74
C PHE A 557 -0.70 2.70 -79.50
N GLU A 558 -1.17 3.92 -79.25
CA GLU A 558 -2.25 4.56 -80.00
C GLU A 558 -1.89 4.71 -81.49
N LYS A 559 -0.65 5.14 -81.80
CA LYS A 559 -0.13 5.18 -83.18
C LYS A 559 -0.16 3.79 -83.83
N GLY A 560 0.19 2.74 -83.08
CA GLY A 560 0.12 1.36 -83.55
C GLY A 560 -1.32 0.88 -83.81
N ALA A 561 -2.25 1.23 -82.93
CA ALA A 561 -3.66 0.85 -83.05
C ALA A 561 -4.32 1.47 -84.30
N LYS A 562 -3.89 2.65 -84.74
CA LYS A 562 -4.38 3.36 -85.95
C LYS A 562 -4.10 2.63 -87.28
N HIS A 563 -3.29 1.56 -87.29
CA HIS A 563 -3.06 0.74 -88.48
C HIS A 563 -4.17 -0.29 -88.76
N PHE A 564 -5.11 -0.48 -87.83
CA PHE A 564 -6.18 -1.48 -87.94
C PHE A 564 -7.53 -0.82 -88.27
N THR A 565 -8.50 -1.63 -88.73
CA THR A 565 -9.88 -1.18 -88.99
C THR A 565 -10.62 -0.78 -87.71
N ASP A 566 -11.65 0.05 -87.83
CA ASP A 566 -12.39 0.64 -86.69
C ASP A 566 -12.80 -0.38 -85.61
N GLU A 567 -13.23 -1.59 -85.99
CA GLU A 567 -13.65 -2.63 -85.03
C GLU A 567 -12.48 -3.22 -84.24
N THR A 568 -11.38 -3.56 -84.92
CA THR A 568 -10.17 -4.11 -84.29
C THR A 568 -9.45 -3.04 -83.47
N GLN A 569 -9.38 -1.82 -84.01
CA GLN A 569 -8.86 -0.64 -83.32
C GLN A 569 -9.65 -0.37 -82.03
N THR A 570 -10.98 -0.45 -82.06
CA THR A 570 -11.81 -0.29 -80.85
C THR A 570 -11.55 -1.37 -79.81
N ASN A 571 -11.31 -2.63 -80.23
CA ASN A 571 -11.00 -3.72 -79.31
C ASN A 571 -9.60 -3.57 -78.67
N ILE A 572 -8.62 -3.12 -79.44
CA ILE A 572 -7.27 -2.78 -78.96
C ILE A 572 -7.35 -1.59 -77.99
N ALA A 573 -8.08 -0.54 -78.35
CA ALA A 573 -8.30 0.63 -77.50
C ALA A 573 -8.95 0.26 -76.15
N LYS A 574 -10.00 -0.56 -76.15
CA LYS A 574 -10.63 -1.07 -74.91
C LYS A 574 -9.67 -1.89 -74.05
N HIS A 575 -8.80 -2.69 -74.68
CA HIS A 575 -7.83 -3.47 -73.93
C HIS A 575 -6.78 -2.59 -73.26
N MET A 576 -6.26 -1.60 -73.99
CA MET A 576 -5.34 -0.60 -73.45
C MET A 576 -5.96 0.22 -72.31
N LEU A 577 -7.22 0.63 -72.47
CA LEU A 577 -7.97 1.32 -71.43
C LEU A 577 -8.07 0.51 -70.14
N LYS A 578 -8.22 -0.82 -70.24
CA LYS A 578 -8.34 -1.72 -69.09
C LYS A 578 -7.01 -2.15 -68.46
N THR A 579 -5.90 -2.00 -69.17
CA THR A 579 -4.56 -2.44 -68.74
C THR A 579 -3.69 -1.23 -68.43
N VAL A 580 -2.86 -0.80 -69.37
CA VAL A 580 -1.86 0.26 -69.21
C VAL A 580 -2.47 1.60 -68.77
N CYS A 581 -3.66 1.95 -69.28
CA CYS A 581 -4.34 3.18 -68.87
C CYS A 581 -4.93 3.08 -67.45
N THR A 582 -5.40 1.89 -67.04
CA THR A 582 -5.83 1.65 -65.65
C THR A 582 -4.66 1.77 -64.71
N ASP A 583 -3.52 1.17 -65.05
CA ASP A 583 -2.28 1.24 -64.27
C ASP A 583 -1.80 2.68 -64.10
N LEU A 584 -1.81 3.45 -65.19
CA LEU A 584 -1.48 4.87 -65.17
C LEU A 584 -2.44 5.70 -64.30
N THR A 585 -3.73 5.39 -64.37
CA THR A 585 -4.74 6.06 -63.53
C THR A 585 -4.54 5.68 -62.07
N ASN A 586 -4.32 4.40 -61.79
CA ASN A 586 -4.08 3.89 -60.45
C ASN A 586 -2.82 4.48 -59.83
N LEU A 587 -1.74 4.67 -60.60
CA LEU A 587 -0.52 5.33 -60.15
C LEU A 587 -0.78 6.77 -59.65
N ILE A 588 -1.56 7.55 -60.41
CA ILE A 588 -1.95 8.92 -60.02
C ILE A 588 -2.86 8.89 -58.78
N PHE A 589 -3.81 7.96 -58.74
CA PHE A 589 -4.72 7.80 -57.60
C PHE A 589 -3.98 7.35 -56.34
N ASN A 590 -2.97 6.48 -56.46
CA ASN A 590 -2.17 6.01 -55.34
C ASN A 590 -1.34 7.16 -54.73
N PHE A 591 -0.78 8.00 -55.59
CA PHE A 591 -0.07 9.19 -55.16
C PHE A 591 -0.98 10.16 -54.39
N LEU A 592 -2.20 10.42 -54.90
CA LEU A 592 -3.16 11.28 -54.21
C LEU A 592 -3.70 10.64 -52.92
N ALA A 593 -3.82 9.31 -52.91
CA ALA A 593 -4.20 8.57 -51.72
C ALA A 593 -3.11 8.63 -50.63
N ALA A 594 -1.83 8.81 -51.00
CA ALA A 594 -0.75 8.99 -50.03
C ALA A 594 -0.93 10.27 -49.19
N ASP A 595 -1.46 11.35 -49.79
CA ASP A 595 -1.76 12.59 -49.07
C ASP A 595 -2.93 12.43 -48.08
N VAL A 596 -3.76 11.39 -48.24
CA VAL A 596 -4.92 11.06 -47.36
C VAL A 596 -4.67 9.77 -46.55
N MET A 597 -3.43 9.25 -46.54
CA MET A 597 -3.04 8.00 -45.87
C MET A 597 -3.86 6.76 -46.30
N MET A 598 -4.30 6.71 -47.55
CA MET A 598 -5.04 5.60 -48.18
C MET A 598 -4.25 4.93 -49.33
N ALA A 599 -2.95 5.20 -49.45
CA ALA A 599 -2.13 4.60 -50.50
C ALA A 599 -2.01 3.08 -50.30
N ALA A 600 -2.12 2.35 -51.40
CA ALA A 600 -1.79 0.93 -51.48
C ALA A 600 -0.29 0.73 -51.72
N GLU A 601 0.28 -0.35 -51.18
CA GLU A 601 1.69 -0.72 -51.42
C GLU A 601 1.95 -0.96 -52.92
N ASP A 602 1.04 -1.67 -53.59
CA ASP A 602 1.03 -1.86 -55.05
C ASP A 602 -0.13 -1.10 -55.70
N TYR A 603 0.18 -0.17 -56.61
CA TYR A 603 -0.85 0.64 -57.28
C TYR A 603 -1.73 -0.20 -58.23
N THR A 604 -1.26 -1.36 -58.70
CA THR A 604 -2.02 -2.25 -59.58
C THR A 604 -3.25 -2.88 -58.89
N ASP A 605 -3.26 -2.96 -57.56
CA ASP A 605 -4.36 -3.56 -56.78
C ASP A 605 -5.53 -2.60 -56.54
N ILE A 606 -5.38 -1.34 -56.95
CA ILE A 606 -6.42 -0.33 -56.78
C ILE A 606 -7.61 -0.63 -57.72
N THR A 607 -8.71 -1.09 -57.12
CA THR A 607 -9.94 -1.39 -57.83
C THR A 607 -10.73 -0.14 -58.21
N SER A 608 -11.69 -0.31 -59.13
CA SER A 608 -12.64 0.75 -59.51
C SER A 608 -13.40 1.33 -58.30
N GLU A 609 -13.74 0.48 -57.32
CA GLU A 609 -14.41 0.90 -56.08
C GLU A 609 -13.49 1.69 -55.16
N ALA A 610 -12.23 1.29 -55.04
CA ALA A 610 -11.21 2.02 -54.30
C ALA A 610 -11.00 3.44 -54.88
N ARG A 611 -10.94 3.56 -56.21
CA ARG A 611 -10.86 4.88 -56.88
C ARG A 611 -12.06 5.78 -56.56
N LYS A 612 -13.28 5.23 -56.49
CA LYS A 612 -14.49 6.00 -56.11
C LYS A 612 -14.44 6.47 -54.66
N LYS A 613 -13.91 5.66 -53.74
CA LYS A 613 -13.70 6.05 -52.33
C LYS A 613 -12.66 7.16 -52.20
N ILE A 614 -11.56 7.07 -52.96
CA ILE A 614 -10.54 8.13 -52.98
C ILE A 614 -11.17 9.43 -53.54
N LEU A 615 -11.97 9.37 -54.62
CA LEU A 615 -12.64 10.54 -55.21
C LEU A 615 -13.56 11.31 -54.23
N SER A 616 -14.25 10.62 -53.31
CA SER A 616 -15.12 11.32 -52.35
C SER A 616 -14.33 12.16 -51.35
N THR A 617 -13.10 11.74 -51.01
CA THR A 617 -12.23 12.40 -50.02
C THR A 617 -11.41 13.59 -50.57
N LEU A 618 -11.23 13.69 -51.90
CA LEU A 618 -10.36 14.70 -52.53
C LEU A 618 -11.00 16.11 -52.63
N HIS A 619 -10.20 17.16 -52.75
CA HIS A 619 -10.68 18.55 -52.89
C HIS A 619 -11.51 18.79 -54.18
N GLU A 620 -12.48 19.71 -54.13
CA GLU A 620 -13.42 20.00 -55.24
C GLU A 620 -12.73 20.32 -56.58
N GLU A 621 -11.59 21.03 -56.55
CA GLU A 621 -10.84 21.42 -57.75
C GLU A 621 -10.25 20.22 -58.52
N THR A 622 -9.76 19.20 -57.80
CA THR A 622 -9.20 17.97 -58.39
C THR A 622 -10.24 16.90 -58.70
N ARG A 623 -11.37 16.90 -57.99
CA ARG A 623 -12.42 15.87 -58.07
C ARG A 623 -13.06 15.81 -59.45
N GLY A 624 -13.32 16.96 -60.08
CA GLY A 624 -13.95 17.02 -61.41
C GLY A 624 -13.12 16.34 -62.51
N PRO A 625 -11.86 16.77 -62.74
CA PRO A 625 -10.97 16.15 -63.73
C PRO A 625 -10.70 14.65 -63.48
N LEU A 626 -10.46 14.25 -62.22
CA LEU A 626 -10.21 12.84 -61.87
C LEU A 626 -11.45 11.94 -62.04
N THR A 627 -12.66 12.49 -61.84
CA THR A 627 -13.89 11.76 -62.11
C THR A 627 -14.04 11.47 -63.61
N LYS A 628 -13.71 12.45 -64.47
CA LYS A 628 -13.70 12.26 -65.93
C LYS A 628 -12.66 11.21 -66.36
N LEU A 629 -11.47 11.22 -65.74
CA LEU A 629 -10.43 10.21 -65.97
C LEU A 629 -10.88 8.81 -65.55
N HIS A 630 -11.55 8.68 -64.40
CA HIS A 630 -12.10 7.38 -63.97
C HIS A 630 -13.15 6.84 -64.94
N ILE A 631 -14.02 7.71 -65.48
CA ILE A 631 -15.08 7.32 -66.41
C ILE A 631 -14.51 6.92 -67.78
N SER A 632 -13.49 7.63 -68.28
CA SER A 632 -12.92 7.39 -69.62
C SER A 632 -12.28 6.00 -69.78
N LEU A 633 -11.87 5.35 -68.69
CA LEU A 633 -11.38 3.96 -68.69
C LEU A 633 -12.43 2.93 -69.13
N ASN A 634 -13.72 3.23 -68.99
CA ASN A 634 -14.81 2.40 -69.49
C ASN A 634 -15.29 2.83 -70.90
N GLY A 635 -14.61 3.81 -71.49
CA GLY A 635 -14.92 4.35 -72.81
C GLY A 635 -14.50 3.46 -73.97
N LYS A 636 -14.56 4.02 -75.18
CA LYS A 636 -14.15 3.35 -76.43
C LYS A 636 -13.01 4.06 -77.16
N SER A 637 -12.69 5.30 -76.77
CA SER A 637 -11.68 6.14 -77.43
C SER A 637 -10.48 6.39 -76.52
N LEU A 638 -9.27 6.15 -77.03
CA LEU A 638 -8.02 6.52 -76.36
C LEU A 638 -7.80 8.04 -76.37
N GLU A 639 -8.29 8.75 -77.39
CA GLU A 639 -8.14 10.21 -77.50
C GLU A 639 -8.92 10.93 -76.38
N GLU A 640 -10.12 10.43 -76.05
CA GLU A 640 -10.91 10.91 -74.91
C GLU A 640 -10.20 10.65 -73.58
N PHE A 641 -9.56 9.49 -73.42
CA PHE A 641 -8.78 9.16 -72.22
C PHE A 641 -7.55 10.07 -72.07
N VAL A 642 -6.78 10.27 -73.13
CA VAL A 642 -5.59 11.16 -73.10
C VAL A 642 -5.99 12.59 -72.78
N SER A 643 -7.10 13.09 -73.33
CA SER A 643 -7.62 14.42 -72.99
C SER A 643 -8.05 14.53 -71.52
N ALA A 644 -8.69 13.49 -70.96
CA ALA A 644 -9.07 13.46 -69.55
C ALA A 644 -7.84 13.35 -68.62
N LEU A 645 -6.81 12.65 -69.07
CA LEU A 645 -5.55 12.49 -68.34
C LEU A 645 -4.73 13.78 -68.32
N ASP A 646 -4.64 14.50 -69.44
CA ASP A 646 -3.99 15.81 -69.51
C ASP A 646 -4.67 16.78 -68.51
N ALA A 647 -6.01 16.82 -68.48
CA ALA A 647 -6.76 17.64 -67.52
C ALA A 647 -6.57 17.20 -66.05
N ALA A 648 -6.49 15.90 -65.78
CA ALA A 648 -6.29 15.37 -64.44
C ALA A 648 -4.87 15.64 -63.92
N THR A 649 -3.84 15.46 -64.76
CA THR A 649 -2.45 15.71 -64.39
C THR A 649 -2.17 17.19 -64.16
N GLU A 650 -2.79 18.09 -64.94
CA GLU A 650 -2.75 19.53 -64.71
C GLU A 650 -3.36 19.90 -63.35
N ALA A 651 -4.56 19.37 -63.04
CA ALA A 651 -5.21 19.60 -61.76
C ALA A 651 -4.42 19.04 -60.55
N CYS A 652 -3.64 17.98 -60.76
CA CYS A 652 -2.80 17.35 -59.72
C CYS A 652 -1.38 17.95 -59.64
N GLY A 653 -1.04 18.96 -60.46
CA GLY A 653 0.31 19.54 -60.50
C GLY A 653 1.40 18.60 -61.04
N ILE A 654 1.02 17.56 -61.79
CA ILE A 654 1.93 16.58 -62.39
C ILE A 654 2.30 17.07 -63.80
N MET A 655 3.56 17.44 -64.00
CA MET A 655 4.05 17.86 -65.31
C MET A 655 4.40 16.65 -66.18
N VAL A 656 3.54 16.31 -67.13
CA VAL A 656 3.80 15.24 -68.11
C VAL A 656 4.66 15.75 -69.27
N LYS A 657 5.83 15.14 -69.50
CA LYS A 657 6.71 15.50 -70.61
C LYS A 657 6.41 14.64 -71.84
N ARG A 658 5.93 15.27 -72.91
CA ARG A 658 5.77 14.63 -74.22
C ARG A 658 7.15 14.23 -74.76
N GLY A 659 7.29 12.98 -75.20
CA GLY A 659 8.56 12.46 -75.71
C GLY A 659 8.96 13.06 -77.05
N ASP A 660 10.23 13.45 -77.19
CA ASP A 660 10.82 13.85 -78.47
C ASP A 660 11.04 12.63 -79.39
N LYS A 661 11.22 12.85 -80.70
CA LYS A 661 11.52 11.78 -81.68
C LYS A 661 12.69 10.87 -81.26
N LYS A 662 13.68 11.39 -80.52
CA LYS A 662 14.80 10.60 -79.99
C LYS A 662 14.36 9.65 -78.87
N LYS A 663 13.51 10.12 -77.96
CA LYS A 663 12.94 9.30 -76.86
C LYS A 663 11.96 8.26 -77.40
N GLU A 664 11.12 8.63 -78.37
CA GLU A 664 10.22 7.67 -79.02
C GLU A 664 11.00 6.49 -79.64
N ARG A 665 12.13 6.76 -80.32
CA ARG A 665 13.02 5.71 -80.85
C ARG A 665 13.65 4.84 -79.77
N GLN A 666 14.04 5.44 -78.64
CA GLN A 666 14.61 4.71 -77.51
C GLN A 666 13.58 3.78 -76.86
N ILE A 667 12.36 4.26 -76.63
CA ILE A 667 11.25 3.48 -76.06
C ILE A 667 10.90 2.31 -77.00
N LEU A 668 10.81 2.58 -78.31
CA LEU A 668 10.60 1.53 -79.32
C LEU A 668 11.67 0.44 -79.26
N PHE A 669 12.94 0.82 -79.12
CA PHE A 669 14.05 -0.12 -79.01
C PHE A 669 13.97 -0.95 -77.73
N GLN A 670 13.73 -0.31 -76.58
CA GLN A 670 13.59 -0.99 -75.29
C GLN A 670 12.39 -1.95 -75.26
N HIS A 671 11.24 -1.53 -75.79
CA HIS A 671 10.06 -2.38 -75.90
C HIS A 671 10.33 -3.62 -76.76
N ARG A 672 11.02 -3.44 -77.90
CA ARG A 672 11.42 -4.56 -78.76
C ARG A 672 12.34 -5.53 -78.03
N GLN A 673 13.34 -5.01 -77.32
CA GLN A 673 14.26 -5.85 -76.55
C GLN A 673 13.52 -6.63 -75.45
N ALA A 674 12.64 -5.98 -74.69
CA ALA A 674 11.86 -6.62 -73.63
C ALA A 674 10.96 -7.75 -74.17
N LEU A 675 10.22 -7.52 -75.27
CA LEU A 675 9.39 -8.55 -75.90
C LEU A 675 10.25 -9.70 -76.47
N THR A 676 11.44 -9.39 -77.00
CA THR A 676 12.38 -10.40 -77.53
C THR A 676 12.92 -11.30 -76.41
N GLU A 677 13.24 -10.72 -75.25
CA GLU A 677 13.67 -11.46 -74.06
C GLU A 677 12.54 -12.33 -73.50
N GLN A 678 11.31 -11.81 -73.43
CA GLN A 678 10.13 -12.59 -73.06
C GLN A 678 9.91 -13.77 -74.01
N LEU A 679 9.99 -13.55 -75.33
CA LEU A 679 9.79 -14.61 -76.33
C LEU A 679 10.80 -15.77 -76.20
N LYS A 680 12.05 -15.49 -75.78
CA LYS A 680 13.06 -16.55 -75.57
C LYS A 680 12.63 -17.52 -74.47
N VAL A 681 12.12 -16.99 -73.36
CA VAL A 681 11.77 -17.76 -72.14
C VAL A 681 10.39 -18.40 -72.24
N THR A 682 9.43 -17.81 -72.97
CA THR A 682 8.06 -18.31 -73.03
C THR A 682 7.95 -19.69 -73.70
N GLU A 683 7.35 -20.66 -73.02
CA GLU A 683 7.06 -22.00 -73.56
C GLU A 683 5.61 -22.20 -74.00
N ASP A 684 4.69 -21.35 -73.52
CA ASP A 684 3.27 -21.43 -73.88
C ASP A 684 3.02 -21.08 -75.36
N PRO A 685 2.46 -22.00 -76.17
CA PRO A 685 2.24 -21.77 -77.60
C PRO A 685 1.37 -20.55 -77.92
N ALA A 686 0.35 -20.25 -77.10
CA ALA A 686 -0.53 -19.11 -77.34
C ALA A 686 0.21 -17.78 -77.11
N LEU A 687 0.98 -17.68 -76.03
CA LEU A 687 1.82 -16.52 -75.74
C LEU A 687 3.00 -16.38 -76.72
N VAL A 688 3.60 -17.49 -77.18
CA VAL A 688 4.62 -17.48 -78.26
C VAL A 688 4.03 -16.88 -79.53
N LEU A 689 2.85 -17.33 -79.96
CA LEU A 689 2.18 -16.75 -81.13
C LEU A 689 1.91 -15.27 -80.94
N HIS A 690 1.38 -14.87 -79.78
CA HIS A 690 1.07 -13.49 -79.45
C HIS A 690 2.30 -12.57 -79.52
N LEU A 691 3.37 -12.92 -78.80
CA LEU A 691 4.62 -12.16 -78.77
C LEU A 691 5.28 -12.10 -80.16
N THR A 692 5.27 -13.20 -80.91
CA THR A 692 5.82 -13.26 -82.27
C THR A 692 5.05 -12.34 -83.22
N SER A 693 3.71 -12.37 -83.18
CA SER A 693 2.88 -11.48 -84.02
C SER A 693 3.06 -10.00 -83.68
N VAL A 694 3.14 -9.64 -82.40
CA VAL A 694 3.37 -8.25 -81.96
C VAL A 694 4.78 -7.77 -82.34
N LEU A 695 5.80 -8.63 -82.20
CA LEU A 695 7.17 -8.30 -82.60
C LEU A 695 7.29 -8.11 -84.11
N LEU A 696 6.73 -9.02 -84.92
CA LEU A 696 6.71 -8.90 -86.38
C LEU A 696 6.00 -7.62 -86.82
N PHE A 697 4.87 -7.29 -86.18
CA PHE A 697 4.18 -6.02 -86.42
C PHE A 697 5.09 -4.83 -86.14
N GLN A 698 5.83 -4.85 -85.03
CA GLN A 698 6.77 -3.79 -84.66
C GLN A 698 8.01 -3.73 -85.57
N PHE A 699 8.42 -4.85 -86.18
CA PHE A 699 9.49 -4.88 -87.18
C PHE A 699 9.04 -4.27 -88.51
N CYS A 700 7.81 -4.53 -88.95
CA CYS A 700 7.29 -4.05 -90.24
C CYS A 700 6.81 -2.59 -90.21
N THR A 701 6.19 -2.15 -89.11
CA THR A 701 5.54 -0.84 -89.02
C THR A 701 6.33 0.20 -88.24
N HIS A 702 7.36 -0.23 -87.48
CA HIS A 702 8.06 0.60 -86.49
C HIS A 702 7.14 1.23 -85.42
N CYS A 703 5.94 0.69 -85.23
CA CYS A 703 4.98 1.11 -84.21
C CYS A 703 4.85 0.06 -83.10
N MET A 704 4.63 0.50 -81.87
CA MET A 704 4.35 -0.40 -80.73
C MET A 704 2.89 -0.85 -80.78
N LEU A 705 2.62 -2.08 -80.37
CA LEU A 705 1.25 -2.59 -80.30
C LEU A 705 1.02 -3.31 -78.97
N HIS A 706 -0.05 -2.93 -78.26
CA HIS A 706 -0.51 -3.61 -77.06
C HIS A 706 -1.94 -4.11 -77.31
N ALA A 707 -2.07 -5.37 -77.70
CA ALA A 707 -3.32 -5.96 -78.16
C ALA A 707 -3.69 -7.19 -77.32
N PRO A 708 -5.00 -7.49 -77.15
CA PRO A 708 -5.41 -8.71 -76.48
C PRO A 708 -5.17 -9.93 -77.39
N GLY A 709 -5.02 -11.12 -76.82
CA GLY A 709 -4.82 -12.37 -77.58
C GLY A 709 -5.88 -12.63 -78.66
N ARG A 710 -7.11 -12.15 -78.48
CA ARG A 710 -8.21 -12.26 -79.46
C ARG A 710 -7.98 -11.47 -80.74
N CYS A 711 -7.13 -10.44 -80.72
CA CYS A 711 -6.79 -9.63 -81.88
C CYS A 711 -5.61 -10.20 -82.68
N VAL A 712 -4.93 -11.26 -82.19
CA VAL A 712 -3.80 -11.89 -82.88
C VAL A 712 -4.13 -12.35 -84.31
N PRO A 713 -5.28 -12.99 -84.59
CA PRO A 713 -5.66 -13.33 -85.97
C PRO A 713 -5.67 -12.11 -86.91
N GLN A 714 -6.17 -10.97 -86.44
CA GLN A 714 -6.22 -9.73 -87.22
C GLN A 714 -4.84 -9.12 -87.44
N ILE A 715 -3.92 -9.28 -86.47
CA ILE A 715 -2.52 -8.90 -86.62
C ILE A 715 -1.83 -9.77 -87.68
N ILE A 716 -2.08 -11.08 -87.69
CA ILE A 716 -1.52 -12.00 -88.69
C ILE A 716 -2.04 -11.67 -90.09
N ILE A 717 -3.35 -11.39 -90.24
CA ILE A 717 -3.95 -10.94 -91.50
C ILE A 717 -3.28 -9.65 -92.00
N PHE A 718 -3.05 -8.68 -91.11
CA PHE A 718 -2.33 -7.45 -91.46
C PHE A 718 -0.89 -7.74 -91.94
N LEU A 719 -0.20 -8.69 -91.31
CA LEU A 719 1.16 -9.07 -91.66
C LEU A 719 1.29 -9.76 -93.02
N ASN A 720 0.22 -10.35 -93.57
CA ASN A 720 0.24 -11.04 -94.87
C ASN A 720 0.87 -10.21 -96.00
N THR A 721 0.64 -8.90 -96.00
CA THR A 721 1.18 -7.98 -97.03
C THR A 721 2.58 -7.44 -96.72
N LYS A 722 3.15 -7.79 -95.56
CA LYS A 722 4.38 -7.19 -95.00
C LYS A 722 5.50 -8.18 -94.71
N ILE A 723 5.23 -9.48 -94.74
CA ILE A 723 6.22 -10.55 -94.49
C ILE A 723 6.23 -11.56 -95.65
N PRO A 724 7.32 -12.32 -95.86
CA PRO A 724 7.38 -13.37 -96.87
C PRO A 724 6.28 -14.43 -96.70
N GLU A 725 5.76 -14.94 -97.81
CA GLU A 725 4.64 -15.91 -97.85
C GLU A 725 4.93 -17.20 -97.04
N ASP A 726 6.19 -17.66 -97.04
CA ASP A 726 6.66 -18.79 -96.23
C ASP A 726 6.53 -18.55 -94.71
N GLN A 727 6.78 -17.31 -94.27
CA GLN A 727 6.67 -16.93 -92.85
C GLN A 727 5.20 -16.76 -92.45
N HIS A 728 4.40 -16.16 -93.33
CA HIS A 728 2.97 -15.98 -93.11
C HIS A 728 2.23 -17.33 -93.05
N SER A 729 2.50 -18.25 -93.98
CA SER A 729 1.91 -19.60 -93.96
C SER A 729 2.28 -20.39 -92.71
N SER A 730 3.51 -20.25 -92.22
CA SER A 730 3.97 -20.83 -90.95
C SER A 730 3.19 -20.27 -89.74
N LEU A 731 2.97 -18.96 -89.69
CA LEU A 731 2.19 -18.31 -88.63
C LEU A 731 0.71 -18.71 -88.67
N VAL A 732 0.10 -18.80 -89.86
CA VAL A 732 -1.30 -19.22 -90.02
C VAL A 732 -1.47 -20.68 -89.61
N ARG A 733 -0.52 -21.56 -89.97
CA ARG A 733 -0.51 -22.96 -89.51
C ARG A 733 -0.44 -23.05 -87.99
N TYR A 734 0.48 -22.29 -87.37
CA TYR A 734 0.64 -22.28 -85.93
C TYR A 734 -0.59 -21.69 -85.22
N GLN A 735 -1.17 -20.61 -85.75
CA GLN A 735 -2.44 -20.04 -85.27
C GLN A 735 -3.57 -21.07 -85.31
N GLY A 736 -3.71 -21.83 -86.40
CA GLY A 736 -4.73 -22.86 -86.53
C GLY A 736 -4.61 -23.94 -85.45
N LEU A 737 -3.38 -24.36 -85.13
CA LEU A 737 -3.10 -25.34 -84.07
C LEU A 737 -3.37 -24.75 -82.67
N VAL A 738 -2.95 -23.52 -82.40
CA VAL A 738 -3.22 -22.81 -81.13
C VAL A 738 -4.73 -22.64 -80.91
N VAL A 739 -5.49 -22.27 -81.94
CA VAL A 739 -6.95 -22.13 -81.85
C VAL A 739 -7.62 -23.48 -81.58
N LYS A 740 -7.19 -24.57 -82.24
CA LYS A 740 -7.68 -25.93 -81.95
C LYS A 740 -7.40 -26.33 -80.49
N GLN A 741 -6.20 -26.03 -79.99
CA GLN A 741 -5.83 -26.27 -78.61
C GLN A 741 -6.72 -25.50 -77.63
N LEU A 742 -6.93 -24.19 -77.85
CA LEU A 742 -7.78 -23.36 -76.98
C LEU A 742 -9.26 -23.76 -77.01
N ILE A 743 -9.79 -24.18 -78.17
CA ILE A 743 -11.17 -24.68 -78.28
C ILE A 743 -11.33 -26.01 -77.56
N SER A 744 -10.35 -26.92 -77.67
CA SER A 744 -10.37 -28.21 -76.95
C SER A 744 -10.32 -28.03 -75.43
N GLN A 745 -9.56 -27.05 -74.94
CA GLN A 745 -9.49 -26.70 -73.52
C GLN A 745 -10.79 -26.06 -73.02
N ASN A 746 -11.45 -25.20 -73.79
CA ASN A 746 -12.74 -24.62 -73.43
C ASN A 746 -13.90 -25.63 -73.45
N LYS A 747 -13.87 -26.66 -74.34
CA LYS A 747 -14.88 -27.72 -74.36
C LYS A 747 -14.83 -28.59 -73.10
N LYS A 748 -13.65 -28.91 -72.58
CA LYS A 748 -13.47 -29.61 -71.29
C LYS A 748 -14.05 -28.85 -70.08
N ILE A 749 -14.24 -27.53 -70.18
CA ILE A 749 -14.75 -26.68 -69.09
C ILE A 749 -16.29 -26.50 -69.16
N GLY A 750 -16.93 -26.83 -70.30
CA GLY A 750 -18.34 -26.51 -70.57
C GLY A 750 -19.32 -27.68 -70.71
N GLN A 751 -18.86 -28.94 -70.71
CA GLN A 751 -19.72 -30.13 -70.72
C GLN A 751 -19.60 -30.84 -69.37
N GLY A 752 -20.65 -30.75 -68.55
CA GLY A 752 -20.81 -31.59 -67.35
C GLY A 752 -21.11 -33.03 -67.75
N ASP A 753 -20.50 -33.95 -67.00
CA ASP A 753 -20.66 -35.41 -66.99
C ASP A 753 -21.82 -35.96 -67.85
N ASP A 754 -21.49 -36.55 -69.01
CA ASP A 754 -22.28 -37.65 -69.57
C ASP A 754 -21.41 -38.59 -70.43
N ASP A 755 -21.69 -39.88 -70.29
CA ASP A 755 -20.83 -41.03 -70.57
C ASP A 755 -20.66 -41.36 -72.07
N SER A 756 -19.44 -41.19 -72.60
CA SER A 756 -18.88 -42.06 -73.65
C SER A 756 -17.34 -42.04 -73.61
N VAL A 757 -16.76 -43.10 -73.04
CA VAL A 757 -15.31 -43.20 -72.75
C VAL A 757 -14.45 -43.24 -74.03
N ASP A 758 -14.95 -43.81 -75.12
CA ASP A 758 -14.20 -43.93 -76.39
C ASP A 758 -14.01 -42.58 -77.10
N ASN A 759 -15.00 -41.67 -77.07
CA ASN A 759 -14.84 -40.34 -77.68
C ASN A 759 -13.87 -39.45 -76.90
N ASN A 760 -13.73 -39.64 -75.58
CA ASN A 760 -12.79 -38.87 -74.76
C ASN A 760 -11.33 -39.29 -75.00
N LEU A 761 -11.08 -40.58 -75.23
CA LEU A 761 -9.74 -41.10 -75.54
C LEU A 761 -9.23 -40.59 -76.89
N GLU A 762 -10.05 -40.63 -77.94
CA GLU A 762 -9.68 -40.08 -79.25
C GLU A 762 -9.45 -38.56 -79.20
N VAL A 763 -10.25 -37.82 -78.42
CA VAL A 763 -10.07 -36.37 -78.23
C VAL A 763 -8.78 -36.07 -77.44
N GLU A 764 -8.43 -36.87 -76.43
CA GLU A 764 -7.17 -36.71 -75.69
C GLU A 764 -5.94 -37.06 -76.50
N GLU A 765 -5.95 -38.15 -77.28
CA GLU A 765 -4.85 -38.48 -78.19
C GLU A 765 -4.64 -37.39 -79.25
N ASN A 766 -5.73 -36.83 -79.78
CA ASN A 766 -5.67 -35.75 -80.76
C ASN A 766 -5.16 -34.43 -80.15
N VAL A 767 -5.49 -34.13 -78.88
CA VAL A 767 -4.93 -32.98 -78.14
C VAL A 767 -3.45 -33.16 -77.84
N GLU A 768 -3.02 -34.37 -77.48
CA GLU A 768 -1.61 -34.70 -77.23
C GLU A 768 -0.78 -34.61 -78.52
N ALA A 769 -1.34 -35.07 -79.65
CA ALA A 769 -0.73 -34.92 -80.97
C ALA A 769 -0.58 -33.44 -81.38
N ILE A 770 -1.63 -32.63 -81.20
CA ILE A 770 -1.60 -31.17 -81.43
C ILE A 770 -0.54 -30.50 -80.55
N ARG A 771 -0.41 -30.92 -79.29
CA ARG A 771 0.59 -30.38 -78.35
C ARG A 771 2.02 -30.70 -78.78
N LYS A 772 2.29 -31.92 -79.26
CA LYS A 772 3.60 -32.30 -79.81
C LYS A 772 3.94 -31.51 -81.07
N GLU A 773 3.00 -31.39 -82.01
CA GLU A 773 3.19 -30.57 -83.22
C GLU A 773 3.46 -29.10 -82.88
N LEU A 774 2.75 -28.54 -81.90
CA LEU A 774 3.00 -27.18 -81.43
C LEU A 774 4.40 -27.03 -80.83
N GLN A 775 4.86 -27.99 -80.02
CA GLN A 775 6.21 -27.93 -79.42
C GLN A 775 7.31 -27.96 -80.50
N GLU A 776 7.16 -28.79 -81.53
CA GLU A 776 8.11 -28.85 -82.65
C GLU A 776 8.13 -27.53 -83.44
N LEU A 777 6.95 -26.97 -83.75
CA LEU A 777 6.83 -25.72 -84.50
C LEU A 777 7.24 -24.49 -83.67
N THR A 778 7.18 -24.54 -82.35
CA THR A 778 7.47 -23.41 -81.45
C THR A 778 8.87 -22.85 -81.68
N ALA A 779 9.88 -23.71 -81.85
CA ALA A 779 11.25 -23.27 -82.13
C ALA A 779 11.33 -22.51 -83.47
N SER A 780 10.66 -23.03 -84.51
CA SER A 780 10.61 -22.40 -85.83
C SER A 780 9.88 -21.05 -85.80
N ILE A 781 8.80 -20.92 -85.03
CA ILE A 781 8.03 -19.66 -84.91
C ILE A 781 8.83 -18.61 -84.13
N LYS A 782 9.53 -19.00 -83.07
CA LYS A 782 10.44 -18.10 -82.35
C LYS A 782 11.57 -17.59 -83.25
N ASP A 783 12.14 -18.47 -84.08
CA ASP A 783 13.23 -18.12 -85.00
C ASP A 783 12.82 -17.10 -86.07
N LEU A 784 11.53 -16.98 -86.41
CA LEU A 784 11.03 -15.93 -87.33
C LEU A 784 11.42 -14.52 -86.88
N VAL A 785 11.52 -14.32 -85.56
CA VAL A 785 11.83 -13.02 -84.95
C VAL A 785 13.25 -12.99 -84.36
N LEU A 786 13.73 -14.09 -83.79
CA LEU A 786 15.05 -14.16 -83.15
C LEU A 786 16.21 -14.23 -84.15
N ARG A 787 15.95 -14.73 -85.36
CA ARG A 787 16.92 -14.81 -86.46
C ARG A 787 16.31 -14.18 -87.71
N PRO A 788 16.12 -12.85 -87.72
CA PRO A 788 15.53 -12.19 -88.88
C PRO A 788 16.40 -12.51 -90.11
N ARG A 789 15.83 -13.19 -91.12
CA ARG A 789 16.47 -13.29 -92.42
C ARG A 789 16.71 -11.86 -92.89
N LYS A 790 17.95 -11.52 -93.26
CA LYS A 790 18.24 -10.26 -93.94
C LYS A 790 17.36 -10.24 -95.19
N SER A 791 16.27 -9.50 -95.18
CA SER A 791 15.58 -9.13 -96.39
C SER A 791 16.53 -8.20 -97.15
N SER A 792 17.13 -8.72 -98.21
CA SER A 792 17.69 -7.88 -99.26
C SER A 792 16.52 -7.14 -99.90
N VAL A 793 16.25 -5.92 -99.45
CA VAL A 793 15.47 -4.95 -100.21
C VAL A 793 16.43 -3.81 -100.55
N THR A 794 17.09 -4.00 -101.69
CA THR A 794 17.19 -2.93 -102.67
C THR A 794 15.78 -2.54 -103.12
N GLU A 795 15.56 -1.24 -103.25
CA GLU A 795 14.46 -0.52 -103.91
C GLU A 795 13.36 0.09 -103.00
N GLU A 796 13.49 1.43 -102.93
CA GLU A 796 12.56 2.55 -102.58
C GLU A 796 12.05 2.76 -101.14
#